data_AF-A0A4R2U5Z1-F1
#
_entry.id   AF-A0A4R2U5Z1-F1
#
_cell.length_a   1.000
_cell.length_b   1.000
_cell.length_c   1.000
_cell.angle_alpha   90.00
_cell.angle_beta   90.00
_cell.angle_gamma   90.00
#
_symmetry.space_group_name_H-M   'P 1'
#
loop_
_entity.id
_entity.type
_entity.pdbx_description
1 polymer ?
#
loop_
_entity_poly.entity_id
_entity_poly.type
_entity_poly.pdbx_seq_one_letter_code
_entity_poly.pdbx_strand_id
1 'polypeptide(L)'
;MPIITTDTLAIAYTDTGPRAGQPVLLIHGWPDDGSTWDAVLPMLHAAGLRTIVPTLRGFGETRFLAAETPRTGNSAVLAMDMIALMDALGIERFMIAGHDWGSNTAEALAVGWPDRVARLAMLATPPRLGGMPTPPFAQAQRQWYHWFMATARGAQSVRDDRKGFAHIHWENWSPRGWFDEATFQRVARSFDTPDWVDVTLHSYRARWDEAEPDPRSQWLEDKVKATETLALPAIYIQGAVDGVNPPSASKAVPSKFVGPFAFVELSGVGHFPQRENPRAVARHLIQLFTGTPADLSDTVDRSLLMSKTKPFLAGAAAIAVIAAAAIGVAQARPRGASALTQVAQFDHQATGVAVTADGRRFVNFPRWTDDAPISVAEVMKDGSLKAYPDAKWNSWRNANSNEMPVGDYFVCVQSIVPDGHGNLWVLDPGAPGNEKILEGAPKLVKIDLATNRVTKVIKVPLDVALQGTYLNDIRFSPDGRTGYITDSGTRGAIIVIDLETGKGFRALDGHGSTQIDKSVTVMTDGKPLVRPDNRQPAFAADGIAISNDGKTLYYQALTGKTLYAIDTALLRDGVSETDRAAGVKTVAQTHVADGLWMSKAGVLYISSPTDNGITRLVGDHVEPVLTDPRLRWPDTFSEGADGRIYVTASHIQDTSWFKPGAPASLRTELFSFVPGAAKGK
;
A
#
# COMPACT_ATOMS: atom_id res chain seq x y z
N MET A 1 -10.37 -13.82 34.61
CA MET A 1 -8.98 -14.36 34.47
C MET A 1 -8.47 -14.77 35.84
N PRO A 2 -7.42 -15.60 36.00
CA PRO A 2 -6.77 -15.73 37.30
C PRO A 2 -6.24 -14.37 37.76
N ILE A 3 -6.27 -14.17 39.07
CA ILE A 3 -5.82 -12.94 39.72
C ILE A 3 -4.75 -13.30 40.73
N ILE A 4 -3.66 -12.55 40.74
CA ILE A 4 -2.59 -12.69 41.73
C ILE A 4 -2.40 -11.38 42.46
N THR A 5 -2.28 -11.47 43.78
CA THR A 5 -2.10 -10.32 44.66
C THR A 5 -0.61 -10.06 44.84
N THR A 6 -0.20 -8.84 44.54
CA THR A 6 1.12 -8.27 44.86
C THR A 6 0.98 -7.27 46.01
N ASP A 7 2.03 -6.56 46.38
CA ASP A 7 1.95 -5.56 47.45
C ASP A 7 0.99 -4.41 47.15
N THR A 8 0.81 -4.05 45.87
CA THR A 8 -0.02 -2.89 45.50
C THR A 8 -1.20 -3.17 44.59
N LEU A 9 -1.17 -4.28 43.85
CA LEU A 9 -2.21 -4.63 42.87
C LEU A 9 -2.69 -6.07 43.05
N ALA A 10 -3.97 -6.28 42.78
CA ALA A 10 -4.48 -7.58 42.36
C ALA A 10 -4.48 -7.59 40.83
N ILE A 11 -3.52 -8.31 40.24
CA ILE A 11 -3.25 -8.32 38.80
C ILE A 11 -3.99 -9.48 38.15
N ALA A 12 -4.84 -9.16 37.17
CA ALA A 12 -5.43 -10.15 36.29
C ALA A 12 -4.43 -10.51 35.19
N TYR A 13 -4.28 -11.80 34.92
CA TYR A 13 -3.33 -12.29 33.92
C TYR A 13 -3.80 -13.62 33.33
N THR A 14 -3.15 -14.06 32.26
CA THR A 14 -3.21 -15.46 31.81
C THR A 14 -1.83 -16.09 31.92
N ASP A 15 -1.79 -17.37 32.27
CA ASP A 15 -0.59 -18.20 32.34
C ASP A 15 -0.88 -19.50 31.62
N THR A 16 -0.32 -19.62 30.42
CA THR A 16 -0.68 -20.66 29.45
C THR A 16 0.55 -21.20 28.74
N GLY A 17 0.40 -22.31 28.02
CA GLY A 17 1.49 -23.05 27.40
C GLY A 17 2.11 -24.12 28.31
N PRO A 18 3.21 -24.76 27.89
CA PRO A 18 3.83 -25.84 28.67
C PRO A 18 4.39 -25.33 30.00
N ARG A 19 4.01 -25.95 31.13
CA ARG A 19 4.45 -25.49 32.47
C ARG A 19 5.98 -25.47 32.67
N ALA A 20 6.70 -26.38 32.01
CA ALA A 20 8.16 -26.46 32.03
C ALA A 20 8.82 -25.66 30.90
N GLY A 21 8.04 -24.96 30.08
CA GLY A 21 8.53 -24.09 29.01
C GLY A 21 9.23 -22.85 29.55
N GLN A 22 10.13 -22.27 28.76
CA GLN A 22 10.76 -21.01 29.13
C GLN A 22 9.70 -19.89 29.24
N PRO A 23 9.68 -19.12 30.32
CA PRO A 23 8.66 -18.12 30.55
C PRO A 23 8.87 -16.87 29.69
N VAL A 24 7.81 -16.43 29.03
CA VAL A 24 7.73 -15.22 28.21
C VAL A 24 6.64 -14.32 28.77
N LEU A 25 7.00 -13.13 29.22
CA LEU A 25 6.05 -12.11 29.63
C LEU A 25 5.66 -11.26 28.40
N LEU A 26 4.37 -11.17 28.10
CA LEU A 26 3.82 -10.45 26.96
C LEU A 26 2.95 -9.28 27.43
N ILE A 27 3.42 -8.05 27.19
CA ILE A 27 2.84 -6.83 27.78
C ILE A 27 2.12 -6.03 26.70
N HIS A 28 0.84 -5.74 26.90
CA HIS A 28 0.04 -4.95 25.96
C HIS A 28 0.31 -3.44 26.05
N GLY A 29 -0.16 -2.71 25.03
CA GLY A 29 -0.06 -1.25 24.94
C GLY A 29 -1.35 -0.50 25.26
N TRP A 30 -1.40 0.78 24.88
CA TRP A 30 -2.56 1.64 24.96
C TRP A 30 -2.97 2.14 23.56
N PRO A 31 -4.26 2.35 23.27
CA PRO A 31 -5.41 1.93 24.04
C PRO A 31 -5.80 0.51 23.63
N ASP A 32 -5.17 -0.50 24.23
CA ASP A 32 -5.41 -1.92 23.95
C ASP A 32 -5.47 -2.72 25.28
N ASP A 33 -5.62 -4.04 25.22
CA ASP A 33 -5.59 -4.91 26.39
C ASP A 33 -4.80 -6.20 26.17
N GLY A 34 -4.73 -7.06 27.21
CA GLY A 34 -3.99 -8.32 27.16
C GLY A 34 -4.39 -9.26 26.02
N SER A 35 -5.62 -9.16 25.49
CA SER A 35 -6.10 -9.99 24.37
C SER A 35 -5.37 -9.72 23.06
N THR A 36 -4.55 -8.67 23.00
CA THR A 36 -3.71 -8.33 21.84
C THR A 36 -2.79 -9.48 21.42
N TRP A 37 -2.45 -10.35 22.38
CA TRP A 37 -1.58 -11.50 22.16
C TRP A 37 -2.32 -12.78 21.79
N ASP A 38 -3.65 -12.85 21.89
CA ASP A 38 -4.43 -14.10 21.78
C ASP A 38 -4.14 -14.88 20.49
N ALA A 39 -3.96 -14.17 19.37
CA ALA A 39 -3.65 -14.80 18.08
C ALA A 39 -2.17 -15.22 17.93
N VAL A 40 -1.28 -14.71 18.79
CA VAL A 40 0.16 -15.05 18.85
C VAL A 40 0.41 -16.25 19.77
N LEU A 41 -0.33 -16.36 20.89
CA LEU A 41 -0.10 -17.37 21.93
C LEU A 41 0.02 -18.81 21.41
N PRO A 42 -0.88 -19.31 20.54
CA PRO A 42 -0.84 -20.72 20.12
C PRO A 42 0.48 -21.10 19.43
N MET A 43 1.08 -20.17 18.68
CA MET A 43 2.35 -20.40 17.99
C MET A 43 3.53 -20.40 18.96
N LEU A 44 3.53 -19.54 19.98
CA LEU A 44 4.53 -19.54 21.03
C LEU A 44 4.47 -20.82 21.88
N HIS A 45 3.24 -21.26 22.23
CA HIS A 45 3.05 -22.51 22.96
C HIS A 45 3.53 -23.73 22.17
N ALA A 46 3.26 -23.77 20.87
CA ALA A 46 3.75 -24.81 19.97
C ALA A 46 5.28 -24.84 19.87
N ALA A 47 5.94 -23.70 20.06
CA ALA A 47 7.40 -23.59 20.15
C ALA A 47 7.97 -23.93 21.55
N GLY A 48 7.13 -24.39 22.48
CA GLY A 48 7.55 -24.82 23.82
C GLY A 48 7.63 -23.70 24.86
N LEU A 49 7.09 -22.52 24.57
CA LEU A 49 7.17 -21.35 25.46
C LEU A 49 5.95 -21.29 26.39
N ARG A 50 6.19 -20.97 27.67
CA ARG A 50 5.15 -20.63 28.65
C ARG A 50 4.91 -19.13 28.58
N THR A 51 3.68 -18.68 28.39
CA THR A 51 3.37 -17.26 28.23
C THR A 51 2.59 -16.72 29.43
N ILE A 52 3.06 -15.60 29.97
CA ILE A 52 2.38 -14.81 30.99
C ILE A 52 1.87 -13.53 30.34
N VAL A 53 0.56 -13.33 30.31
CA VAL A 53 -0.08 -12.15 29.69
C VAL A 53 -0.89 -11.41 30.74
N PRO A 54 -0.33 -10.37 31.38
CA PRO A 54 -1.06 -9.55 32.33
C PRO A 54 -1.93 -8.50 31.63
N THR A 55 -2.95 -8.07 32.35
CA THR A 55 -3.65 -6.82 32.08
C THR A 55 -3.02 -5.74 32.96
N LEU A 56 -2.56 -4.65 32.35
CA LEU A 56 -1.88 -3.55 33.04
C LEU A 56 -2.79 -2.89 34.09
N ARG A 57 -2.19 -2.18 35.05
CA ARG A 57 -2.94 -1.32 35.98
C ARG A 57 -3.85 -0.35 35.23
N GLY A 58 -5.06 -0.14 35.74
CA GLY A 58 -6.05 0.69 35.06
C GLY A 58 -6.73 0.01 33.86
N PHE A 59 -6.54 -1.30 33.65
CA PHE A 59 -7.23 -2.06 32.62
C PHE A 59 -7.90 -3.30 33.19
N GLY A 60 -9.04 -3.66 32.60
CA GLY A 60 -9.78 -4.90 32.86
C GLY A 60 -10.02 -5.17 34.34
N GLU A 61 -9.69 -6.39 34.77
CA GLU A 61 -9.90 -6.87 36.15
C GLU A 61 -8.72 -6.55 37.10
N THR A 62 -7.65 -5.92 36.61
CA THR A 62 -6.52 -5.50 37.44
C THR A 62 -6.92 -4.29 38.28
N ARG A 63 -6.75 -4.37 39.60
CA ARG A 63 -7.19 -3.35 40.56
C ARG A 63 -6.12 -3.00 41.58
N PHE A 64 -6.13 -1.75 42.02
CA PHE A 64 -5.35 -1.30 43.17
C PHE A 64 -5.95 -1.87 44.47
N LEU A 65 -5.08 -2.30 45.39
CA LEU A 65 -5.51 -2.88 46.66
C LEU A 65 -5.96 -1.83 47.69
N ALA A 66 -5.31 -0.67 47.69
CA ALA A 66 -5.63 0.46 48.56
C ALA A 66 -6.20 1.62 47.74
N ALA A 67 -7.19 2.33 48.30
CA ALA A 67 -7.82 3.47 47.64
C ALA A 67 -6.84 4.65 47.50
N GLU A 68 -5.87 4.74 48.40
CA GLU A 68 -4.89 5.81 48.54
C GLU A 68 -3.70 5.63 47.60
N THR A 69 -3.51 4.45 47.00
CA THR A 69 -2.43 4.22 46.04
C THR A 69 -2.64 5.11 44.81
N PRO A 70 -1.65 5.93 44.41
CA PRO A 70 -1.77 6.79 43.24
C PRO A 70 -2.07 6.00 41.95
N ARG A 71 -3.00 6.52 41.12
CA ARG A 71 -3.34 5.96 39.79
C ARG A 71 -2.32 6.43 38.74
N THR A 72 -1.08 6.00 38.92
CA THR A 72 0.07 6.39 38.08
C THR A 72 0.26 5.40 36.93
N GLY A 73 0.70 5.89 35.78
CA GLY A 73 0.85 5.13 34.52
C GLY A 73 2.17 5.36 33.77
N ASN A 74 3.20 5.92 34.42
CA ASN A 74 4.54 6.05 33.83
C ASN A 74 5.22 4.67 33.65
N SER A 75 6.12 4.53 32.67
CA SER A 75 6.66 3.22 32.25
C SER A 75 7.38 2.47 33.36
N ALA A 76 8.12 3.18 34.22
CA ALA A 76 8.85 2.53 35.31
C ALA A 76 7.91 1.87 36.34
N VAL A 77 6.77 2.49 36.66
CA VAL A 77 5.83 1.90 37.62
C VAL A 77 5.10 0.70 37.03
N LEU A 78 4.83 0.70 35.72
CA LEU A 78 4.33 -0.48 35.02
C LEU A 78 5.34 -1.63 35.10
N ALA A 79 6.64 -1.34 34.93
CA ALA A 79 7.69 -2.35 35.02
C ALA A 79 7.80 -2.94 36.44
N MET A 80 7.61 -2.11 37.48
CA MET A 80 7.55 -2.57 38.86
C MET A 80 6.39 -3.53 39.12
N ASP A 81 5.22 -3.32 38.52
CA ASP A 81 4.11 -4.27 38.64
C ASP A 81 4.44 -5.60 37.96
N MET A 82 5.07 -5.52 36.79
CA MET A 82 5.41 -6.71 36.02
C MET A 82 6.46 -7.55 36.73
N ILE A 83 7.50 -6.96 37.32
CA ILE A 83 8.47 -7.74 38.09
C ILE A 83 7.84 -8.34 39.35
N ALA A 84 6.95 -7.61 40.04
CA ALA A 84 6.23 -8.13 41.20
C ALA A 84 5.30 -9.30 40.83
N LEU A 85 4.66 -9.25 39.66
CA LEU A 85 3.92 -10.37 39.09
C LEU A 85 4.84 -11.59 38.88
N MET A 86 6.01 -11.39 38.27
CA MET A 86 6.95 -12.49 38.02
C MET A 86 7.49 -13.09 39.33
N ASP A 87 7.75 -12.26 40.34
CA ASP A 87 8.16 -12.71 41.68
C ASP A 87 7.05 -13.50 42.37
N ALA A 88 5.80 -13.03 42.33
CA ALA A 88 4.65 -13.73 42.91
C ALA A 88 4.36 -15.07 42.21
N LEU A 89 4.73 -15.21 40.93
CA LEU A 89 4.68 -16.46 40.18
C LEU A 89 5.91 -17.37 40.39
N GLY A 90 6.91 -16.91 41.14
CA GLY A 90 8.16 -17.64 41.37
C GLY A 90 9.04 -17.75 40.12
N ILE A 91 8.97 -16.80 39.19
CA ILE A 91 9.70 -16.83 37.92
C ILE A 91 10.94 -15.94 38.02
N GLU A 92 12.10 -16.55 38.26
CA GLU A 92 13.37 -15.86 38.44
C GLU A 92 14.03 -15.38 37.13
N ARG A 93 13.78 -15.98 35.98
CA ARG A 93 14.39 -15.51 34.72
C ARG A 93 13.44 -15.74 33.57
N PHE A 94 13.27 -14.73 32.72
CA PHE A 94 12.24 -14.72 31.68
C PHE A 94 12.65 -13.92 30.45
N MET A 95 11.94 -14.15 29.35
CA MET A 95 12.01 -13.35 28.13
C MET A 95 10.81 -12.41 28.07
N ILE A 96 10.91 -11.32 27.34
CA ILE A 96 9.85 -10.30 27.30
C ILE A 96 9.52 -9.86 25.88
N ALA A 97 8.24 -9.64 25.60
CA ALA A 97 7.78 -8.86 24.45
C ALA A 97 6.77 -7.81 24.90
N GLY A 98 6.89 -6.59 24.37
CA GLY A 98 6.03 -5.48 24.73
C GLY A 98 5.58 -4.67 23.52
N HIS A 99 4.30 -4.29 23.49
CA HIS A 99 3.71 -3.40 22.48
C HIS A 99 3.39 -2.03 23.07
N ASP A 100 3.75 -0.95 22.38
CA ASP A 100 3.48 0.44 22.79
C ASP A 100 3.89 0.75 24.26
N TRP A 101 2.97 0.97 25.21
CA TRP A 101 3.31 1.12 26.63
C TRP A 101 4.04 -0.11 27.17
N GLY A 102 3.63 -1.30 26.74
CA GLY A 102 4.31 -2.55 27.03
C GLY A 102 5.73 -2.59 26.48
N SER A 103 6.01 -1.93 25.34
CA SER A 103 7.37 -1.81 24.77
C SER A 103 8.28 -1.03 25.73
N ASN A 104 7.85 0.15 26.20
CA ASN A 104 8.61 0.93 27.19
C ASN A 104 8.64 0.26 28.57
N THR A 105 7.64 -0.53 28.93
CA THR A 105 7.66 -1.34 30.15
C THR A 105 8.71 -2.45 30.05
N ALA A 106 8.81 -3.11 28.89
CA ALA A 106 9.78 -4.17 28.63
C ALA A 106 11.21 -3.63 28.65
N GLU A 107 11.45 -2.45 28.07
CA GLU A 107 12.77 -1.79 28.16
C GLU A 107 13.15 -1.49 29.62
N ALA A 108 12.21 -0.97 30.41
CA ALA A 108 12.47 -0.61 31.80
C ALA A 108 12.74 -1.86 32.66
N LEU A 109 12.09 -2.99 32.36
CA LEU A 109 12.44 -4.28 32.97
C LEU A 109 13.88 -4.71 32.64
N ALA A 110 14.30 -4.59 31.38
CA ALA A 110 15.65 -4.94 30.95
C ALA A 110 16.73 -4.05 31.60
N VAL A 111 16.43 -2.77 31.81
CA VAL A 111 17.33 -1.82 32.50
C VAL A 111 17.35 -2.06 34.02
N GLY A 112 16.18 -2.28 34.62
CA GLY A 112 16.01 -2.42 36.06
C GLY A 112 16.61 -3.73 36.58
N TRP A 113 16.35 -4.83 35.86
CA TRP A 113 16.67 -6.20 36.27
C TRP A 113 17.35 -6.99 35.14
N PRO A 114 18.55 -6.57 34.68
CA PRO A 114 19.23 -7.19 33.55
C PRO A 114 19.53 -8.68 33.72
N ASP A 115 19.75 -9.15 34.95
CA ASP A 115 20.00 -10.57 35.24
C ASP A 115 18.74 -11.44 35.09
N ARG A 116 17.56 -10.83 35.22
CA ARG A 116 16.25 -11.50 35.14
C ARG A 116 15.76 -11.56 33.69
N VAL A 117 16.12 -10.60 32.85
CA VAL A 117 15.64 -10.49 31.47
C VAL A 117 16.63 -11.12 30.49
N ALA A 118 16.23 -12.23 29.88
CA ALA A 118 17.09 -12.99 28.98
C ALA A 118 17.13 -12.42 27.55
N ARG A 119 15.97 -11.98 27.02
CA ARG A 119 15.79 -11.51 25.64
C ARG A 119 14.61 -10.54 25.57
N LEU A 120 14.67 -9.55 24.66
CA LEU A 120 13.72 -8.44 24.58
C LEU A 120 13.14 -8.25 23.17
N ALA A 121 11.82 -8.23 23.05
CA ALA A 121 11.13 -7.76 21.84
C ALA A 121 10.34 -6.47 22.13
N MET A 122 10.56 -5.46 21.30
CA MET A 122 9.89 -4.16 21.37
C MET A 122 9.07 -3.94 20.11
N LEU A 123 7.78 -3.62 20.25
CA LEU A 123 6.86 -3.47 19.13
C LEU A 123 6.29 -2.04 19.08
N ALA A 124 6.36 -1.42 17.89
CA ALA A 124 5.71 -0.17 17.49
C ALA A 124 6.07 1.13 18.25
N THR A 125 6.76 1.06 19.39
CA THR A 125 7.21 2.26 20.13
C THR A 125 8.71 2.20 20.44
N PRO A 126 9.50 3.20 19.99
CA PRO A 126 10.94 3.29 20.24
C PRO A 126 11.30 3.31 21.74
N PRO A 127 12.53 2.88 22.08
CA PRO A 127 13.05 2.96 23.44
C PRO A 127 13.25 4.41 23.92
N ARG A 128 13.15 4.62 25.23
CA ARG A 128 13.38 5.90 25.94
C ARG A 128 14.78 6.01 26.56
N LEU A 129 15.68 5.10 26.20
CA LEU A 129 17.08 5.09 26.61
C LEU A 129 17.78 6.42 26.25
N GLY A 130 18.48 7.02 27.23
CA GLY A 130 19.09 8.35 27.10
C GLY A 130 18.11 9.51 27.34
N GLY A 131 16.87 9.20 27.72
CA GLY A 131 15.79 10.18 27.89
C GLY A 131 15.01 10.46 26.60
N MET A 132 13.85 11.09 26.76
CA MET A 132 12.99 11.46 25.64
C MET A 132 13.30 12.89 25.18
N PRO A 133 13.82 13.10 23.97
CA PRO A 133 13.93 14.45 23.42
C PRO A 133 12.56 14.98 23.01
N THR A 134 12.41 16.31 22.95
CA THR A 134 11.25 16.91 22.29
C THR A 134 11.21 16.48 20.82
N PRO A 135 10.10 15.86 20.36
CA PRO A 135 9.99 15.37 19.00
C PRO A 135 9.87 16.53 17.99
N PRO A 136 10.22 16.31 16.71
CA PRO A 136 9.95 17.26 15.64
C PRO A 136 8.45 17.56 15.53
N PHE A 137 8.07 18.75 15.04
CA PHE A 137 6.66 19.16 14.95
C PHE A 137 5.76 18.18 14.19
N ALA A 138 6.27 17.55 13.11
CA ALA A 138 5.51 16.56 12.36
C ALA A 138 5.16 15.31 13.20
N GLN A 139 6.04 14.91 14.11
CA GLN A 139 5.80 13.83 15.06
C GLN A 139 4.89 14.30 16.21
N ALA A 140 5.09 15.53 16.71
CA ALA A 140 4.21 16.12 17.71
C ALA A 140 2.74 16.22 17.22
N GLN A 141 2.51 16.50 15.93
CA GLN A 141 1.17 16.47 15.35
C GLN A 141 0.49 15.09 15.45
N ARG A 142 1.25 14.00 15.27
CA ARG A 142 0.73 12.62 15.44
C ARG A 142 0.42 12.31 16.90
N GLN A 143 1.12 12.98 17.80
CA GLN A 143 0.98 12.87 19.25
C GLN A 143 0.00 13.91 19.84
N TRP A 144 -0.90 14.48 19.03
CA TRP A 144 -1.88 15.50 19.44
C TRP A 144 -2.60 15.19 20.76
N TYR A 145 -2.87 13.91 20.99
CA TYR A 145 -3.60 13.39 22.13
C TYR A 145 -2.84 13.56 23.45
N HIS A 146 -1.50 13.65 23.43
CA HIS A 146 -0.68 13.89 24.63
C HIS A 146 -1.01 15.25 25.24
N TRP A 147 -0.97 16.31 24.42
CA TRP A 147 -1.29 17.68 24.85
C TRP A 147 -2.77 17.82 25.20
N PHE A 148 -3.64 17.16 24.43
CA PHE A 148 -5.07 17.17 24.69
C PHE A 148 -5.36 16.69 26.12
N MET A 149 -4.79 15.54 26.52
CA MET A 149 -4.92 14.96 27.86
C MET A 149 -4.23 15.77 28.98
N ALA A 150 -3.19 16.54 28.64
CA ALA A 150 -2.55 17.44 29.60
C ALA A 150 -3.52 18.57 30.04
N THR A 151 -4.37 19.07 29.15
CA THR A 151 -5.35 20.11 29.50
C THR A 151 -6.49 19.59 30.37
N ALA A 152 -7.03 20.45 31.25
CA ALA A 152 -8.21 20.12 32.06
C ALA A 152 -9.43 19.75 31.20
N ARG A 153 -9.66 20.47 30.08
CA ARG A 153 -10.78 20.21 29.17
C ARG A 153 -10.63 18.88 28.44
N GLY A 154 -9.46 18.59 27.87
CA GLY A 154 -9.26 17.32 27.18
C GLY A 154 -9.28 16.15 28.14
N ALA A 155 -8.73 16.30 29.35
CA ALA A 155 -8.87 15.31 30.41
C ALA A 155 -10.34 15.03 30.77
N GLN A 156 -11.19 16.06 30.83
CA GLN A 156 -12.63 15.87 31.02
C GLN A 156 -13.27 15.16 29.83
N SER A 157 -12.93 15.53 28.59
CA SER A 157 -13.44 14.84 27.40
C SER A 157 -13.09 13.36 27.37
N VAL A 158 -11.89 12.97 27.81
CA VAL A 158 -11.51 11.55 27.94
C VAL A 158 -12.30 10.85 29.04
N ARG A 159 -12.66 11.54 30.14
CA ARG A 159 -13.55 10.98 31.16
C ARG A 159 -14.96 10.75 30.63
N ASP A 160 -15.46 11.70 29.86
CA ASP A 160 -16.83 11.69 29.31
C ASP A 160 -16.99 10.60 28.24
N ASP A 161 -15.97 10.37 27.39
CA ASP A 161 -16.01 9.35 26.34
C ASP A 161 -14.66 8.62 26.14
N ARG A 162 -14.30 7.79 27.12
CA ARG A 162 -13.06 6.99 27.08
C ARG A 162 -12.99 6.01 25.91
N LYS A 163 -14.14 5.46 25.49
CA LYS A 163 -14.20 4.45 24.42
C LYS A 163 -14.11 5.10 23.05
N GLY A 164 -14.84 6.19 22.82
CA GLY A 164 -14.68 6.97 21.59
C GLY A 164 -13.27 7.54 21.45
N PHE A 165 -12.68 7.99 22.56
CA PHE A 165 -11.28 8.45 22.57
C PHE A 165 -10.29 7.32 22.26
N ALA A 166 -10.48 6.11 22.79
CA ALA A 166 -9.66 4.96 22.41
C ALA A 166 -9.88 4.54 20.94
N HIS A 167 -11.13 4.60 20.46
CA HIS A 167 -11.53 4.17 19.11
C HIS A 167 -10.85 5.01 18.02
N ILE A 168 -10.83 6.33 18.17
CA ILE A 168 -10.16 7.23 17.21
C ILE A 168 -8.66 6.94 17.08
N HIS A 169 -8.02 6.37 18.11
CA HIS A 169 -6.63 5.91 18.03
C HIS A 169 -6.49 4.61 17.25
N TRP A 170 -7.40 3.66 17.44
CA TRP A 170 -7.47 2.46 16.59
C TRP A 170 -7.67 2.84 15.11
N GLU A 171 -8.53 3.81 14.81
CA GLU A 171 -8.75 4.27 13.44
C GLU A 171 -7.51 4.94 12.80
N ASN A 172 -6.80 5.78 13.57
CA ASN A 172 -5.74 6.62 13.01
C ASN A 172 -4.37 5.97 12.98
N TRP A 173 -4.09 5.00 13.86
CA TRP A 173 -2.74 4.48 14.02
C TRP A 173 -2.42 3.29 13.10
N SER A 174 -3.44 2.74 12.44
CA SER A 174 -3.29 1.59 11.55
C SER A 174 -4.15 1.71 10.29
N PRO A 175 -3.84 0.95 9.22
CA PRO A 175 -4.53 1.07 7.94
C PRO A 175 -6.04 0.87 8.02
N ARG A 176 -6.81 1.66 7.27
CA ARG A 176 -8.27 1.55 7.28
C ARG A 176 -8.74 0.11 7.02
N GLY A 177 -9.65 -0.38 7.88
CA GLY A 177 -10.21 -1.73 7.79
C GLY A 177 -9.37 -2.83 8.45
N TRP A 178 -8.35 -2.47 9.24
CA TRP A 178 -7.52 -3.44 9.97
C TRP A 178 -8.25 -4.16 11.12
N PHE A 179 -9.30 -3.55 11.69
CA PHE A 179 -10.13 -4.11 12.75
C PHE A 179 -11.62 -4.08 12.40
N ASP A 180 -12.39 -4.96 13.05
CA ASP A 180 -13.85 -4.89 13.10
C ASP A 180 -14.34 -4.33 14.43
N GLU A 181 -15.52 -3.71 14.41
CA GLU A 181 -16.09 -3.06 15.60
C GLU A 181 -16.34 -4.03 16.74
N ALA A 182 -16.70 -5.29 16.46
CA ALA A 182 -16.93 -6.27 17.52
C ALA A 182 -15.62 -6.60 18.26
N THR A 183 -14.49 -6.61 17.55
CA THR A 183 -13.16 -6.76 18.15
C THR A 183 -12.83 -5.57 19.03
N PHE A 184 -13.01 -4.34 18.54
CA PHE A 184 -12.79 -3.15 19.37
C PHE A 184 -13.68 -3.16 20.63
N GLN A 185 -14.98 -3.42 20.49
CA GLN A 185 -15.91 -3.42 21.62
C GLN A 185 -15.55 -4.47 22.68
N ARG A 186 -14.98 -5.62 22.29
CA ARG A 186 -14.48 -6.62 23.27
C ARG A 186 -13.32 -6.07 24.08
N VAL A 187 -12.34 -5.43 23.42
CA VAL A 187 -11.16 -4.81 24.05
C VAL A 187 -11.56 -3.60 24.90
N ALA A 188 -12.49 -2.79 24.40
CA ALA A 188 -12.92 -1.55 25.05
C ALA A 188 -13.58 -1.77 26.42
N ARG A 189 -14.07 -2.99 26.71
CA ARG A 189 -14.52 -3.37 28.07
C ARG A 189 -13.39 -3.29 29.10
N SER A 190 -12.15 -3.46 28.67
CA SER A 190 -10.98 -3.29 29.53
C SER A 190 -10.84 -1.84 30.03
N PHE A 191 -11.44 -0.88 29.33
CA PHE A 191 -11.38 0.54 29.69
C PHE A 191 -12.51 0.94 30.66
N ASP A 192 -13.46 0.05 30.96
CA ASP A 192 -14.61 0.34 31.83
C ASP A 192 -14.24 0.44 33.32
N THR A 193 -13.07 -0.05 33.71
CA THR A 193 -12.56 0.09 35.08
C THR A 193 -12.48 1.58 35.47
N PRO A 194 -12.82 1.95 36.73
CA PRO A 194 -12.77 3.35 37.18
C PRO A 194 -11.36 3.95 37.09
N ASP A 195 -10.32 3.12 37.14
CA ASP A 195 -8.93 3.57 37.17
C ASP A 195 -8.36 3.93 35.78
N TRP A 196 -9.00 3.50 34.67
CA TRP A 196 -8.42 3.60 33.32
C TRP A 196 -8.08 5.04 32.92
N VAL A 197 -9.00 5.97 33.18
CA VAL A 197 -8.82 7.36 32.77
C VAL A 197 -7.69 8.01 33.54
N ASP A 198 -7.63 7.85 34.86
CA ASP A 198 -6.60 8.52 35.66
C ASP A 198 -5.20 7.94 35.39
N VAL A 199 -5.08 6.61 35.21
CA VAL A 199 -3.83 5.98 34.78
C VAL A 199 -3.41 6.47 33.38
N THR A 200 -4.35 6.58 32.45
CA THR A 200 -4.11 7.09 31.10
C THR A 200 -3.63 8.53 31.11
N LEU A 201 -4.34 9.41 31.80
CA LEU A 201 -3.98 10.82 31.91
C LEU A 201 -2.61 10.99 32.56
N HIS A 202 -2.32 10.24 33.62
CA HIS A 202 -1.00 10.28 34.28
C HIS A 202 0.11 9.82 33.34
N SER A 203 -0.07 8.71 32.61
CA SER A 203 0.95 8.17 31.70
C SER A 203 1.42 9.19 30.67
N TYR A 204 0.50 9.99 30.12
CA TYR A 204 0.85 11.01 29.13
C TYR A 204 1.33 12.31 29.77
N ARG A 205 0.76 12.77 30.87
CA ARG A 205 1.24 13.97 31.57
C ARG A 205 2.68 13.82 32.06
N ALA A 206 3.02 12.65 32.61
CA ALA A 206 4.37 12.37 33.07
C ALA A 206 5.42 12.33 31.93
N ARG A 207 5.02 12.08 30.67
CA ARG A 207 5.95 12.16 29.52
C ARG A 207 6.34 13.59 29.16
N TRP A 208 5.58 14.57 29.64
CA TRP A 208 5.69 15.99 29.30
C TRP A 208 5.97 16.86 30.52
N ASP A 209 6.40 16.24 31.62
CA ASP A 209 6.68 16.94 32.90
C ASP A 209 5.46 17.70 33.47
N GLU A 210 4.24 17.32 33.06
CA GLU A 210 2.96 17.88 33.54
C GLU A 210 2.38 17.10 34.73
N ALA A 211 3.08 16.04 35.16
CA ALA A 211 2.80 15.29 36.38
C ALA A 211 4.08 14.57 36.84
N GLU A 212 4.29 14.51 38.16
CA GLU A 212 5.40 13.74 38.72
C GLU A 212 5.21 12.23 38.48
N PRO A 213 6.29 11.49 38.17
CA PRO A 213 6.27 10.03 38.15
C PRO A 213 5.85 9.42 39.51
N ASP A 214 5.46 8.14 39.53
CA ASP A 214 5.24 7.46 40.80
C ASP A 214 6.54 7.46 41.63
N PRO A 215 6.53 7.97 42.88
CA PRO A 215 7.74 8.09 43.69
C PRO A 215 8.49 6.76 43.88
N ARG A 216 7.78 5.63 43.90
CA ARG A 216 8.39 4.30 44.06
C ARG A 216 9.22 3.90 42.84
N SER A 217 8.92 4.49 41.68
CA SER A 217 9.51 4.17 40.39
C SER A 217 10.58 5.17 39.94
N GLN A 218 10.79 6.26 40.68
CA GLN A 218 11.72 7.33 40.30
C GLN A 218 13.13 6.82 40.02
N TRP A 219 13.63 5.91 40.86
CA TRP A 219 14.97 5.31 40.68
C TRP A 219 15.13 4.63 39.32
N LEU A 220 14.05 4.04 38.79
CA LEU A 220 14.06 3.34 37.51
C LEU A 220 13.87 4.31 36.34
N GLU A 221 13.06 5.36 36.48
CA GLU A 221 13.00 6.45 35.50
C GLU A 221 14.38 7.09 35.31
N ASP A 222 15.07 7.42 36.41
CA ASP A 222 16.42 7.99 36.38
C ASP A 222 17.42 7.04 35.73
N LYS A 223 17.33 5.73 36.05
CA LYS A 223 18.20 4.70 35.48
C LYS A 223 17.97 4.50 33.99
N VAL A 224 16.73 4.50 33.52
CA VAL A 224 16.39 4.42 32.09
C VAL A 224 16.94 5.64 31.35
N LYS A 225 16.74 6.84 31.91
CA LYS A 225 17.28 8.09 31.36
C LYS A 225 18.80 8.09 31.28
N ALA A 226 19.49 7.53 32.26
CA ALA A 226 20.94 7.42 32.28
C ALA A 226 21.52 6.29 31.40
N THR A 227 20.68 5.35 30.95
CA THR A 227 21.12 4.21 30.13
C THR A 227 21.07 4.58 28.66
N GLU A 228 22.21 4.55 27.97
CA GLU A 228 22.27 4.87 26.53
C GLU A 228 22.02 3.68 25.62
N THR A 229 22.48 2.49 26.02
CA THR A 229 22.46 1.29 25.19
C THR A 229 22.19 0.02 25.99
N LEU A 230 21.60 -1.00 25.34
CA LEU A 230 21.42 -2.34 25.89
C LEU A 230 22.23 -3.40 25.12
N ALA A 231 22.74 -4.41 25.83
CA ALA A 231 23.60 -5.46 25.26
C ALA A 231 22.93 -6.84 25.15
N LEU A 232 21.72 -7.02 25.69
CA LEU A 232 20.99 -8.28 25.59
C LEU A 232 20.47 -8.53 24.17
N PRO A 233 20.23 -9.79 23.76
CA PRO A 233 19.58 -10.09 22.48
C PRO A 233 18.21 -9.44 22.37
N ALA A 234 18.00 -8.67 21.29
CA ALA A 234 16.77 -7.93 21.11
C ALA A 234 16.27 -7.89 19.67
N ILE A 235 14.95 -7.72 19.50
CA ILE A 235 14.36 -7.31 18.23
C ILE A 235 13.48 -6.08 18.42
N TYR A 236 13.43 -5.23 17.40
CA TYR A 236 12.43 -4.18 17.29
C TYR A 236 11.53 -4.45 16.08
N ILE A 237 10.22 -4.49 16.28
CA ILE A 237 9.23 -4.71 15.21
C ILE A 237 8.48 -3.41 14.93
N GLN A 238 8.61 -2.93 13.69
CA GLN A 238 7.99 -1.71 13.17
C GLN A 238 6.90 -2.04 12.15
N GLY A 239 5.74 -1.40 12.24
CA GLY A 239 4.79 -1.38 11.12
C GLY A 239 5.21 -0.36 10.05
N ALA A 240 5.26 -0.76 8.78
CA ALA A 240 5.68 0.12 7.67
C ALA A 240 4.72 1.30 7.45
N VAL A 241 3.46 1.17 7.91
CA VAL A 241 2.40 2.18 7.76
C VAL A 241 1.81 2.61 9.11
N ASP A 242 2.61 2.53 10.17
CA ASP A 242 2.27 3.01 11.51
C ASP A 242 1.92 4.51 11.49
N GLY A 243 0.69 4.84 11.88
CA GLY A 243 0.13 6.18 11.82
C GLY A 243 0.58 7.10 12.95
N VAL A 244 1.13 6.56 14.04
CA VAL A 244 1.58 7.35 15.21
C VAL A 244 3.10 7.38 15.35
N ASN A 245 3.77 6.25 15.14
CA ASN A 245 5.22 6.12 15.18
C ASN A 245 5.71 5.56 13.82
N PRO A 246 5.73 6.40 12.77
CA PRO A 246 6.16 5.95 11.44
C PRO A 246 7.62 5.44 11.47
N PRO A 247 8.08 4.68 10.46
CA PRO A 247 9.46 4.18 10.40
C PRO A 247 10.55 5.26 10.58
N SER A 248 10.24 6.51 10.24
CA SER A 248 11.13 7.65 10.49
C SER A 248 11.39 7.93 11.98
N ALA A 249 10.45 7.61 12.88
CA ALA A 249 10.58 7.77 14.32
C ALA A 249 11.51 6.72 14.95
N SER A 250 11.74 5.60 14.26
CA SER A 250 12.52 4.46 14.75
C SER A 250 13.93 4.36 14.15
N LYS A 251 14.36 5.35 13.35
CA LYS A 251 15.70 5.41 12.74
C LYS A 251 16.86 5.28 13.75
N ALA A 252 16.69 5.82 14.96
CA ALA A 252 17.72 5.78 15.99
C ALA A 252 17.71 4.47 16.80
N VAL A 253 16.70 3.62 16.67
CA VAL A 253 16.54 2.40 17.48
C VAL A 253 17.75 1.47 17.38
N PRO A 254 18.32 1.16 16.18
CA PRO A 254 19.47 0.26 16.11
C PRO A 254 20.67 0.76 16.93
N SER A 255 20.88 2.07 17.03
CA SER A 255 21.99 2.65 17.81
C SER A 255 21.87 2.45 19.33
N LYS A 256 20.69 2.06 19.81
CA LYS A 256 20.41 1.80 21.22
C LYS A 256 20.74 0.37 21.65
N PHE A 257 21.18 -0.48 20.73
CA PHE A 257 21.57 -1.86 21.01
C PHE A 257 23.00 -2.13 20.55
N VAL A 258 23.84 -2.59 21.49
CA VAL A 258 25.25 -2.95 21.24
C VAL A 258 25.48 -4.46 21.22
N GLY A 259 24.46 -5.24 21.58
CA GLY A 259 24.45 -6.71 21.48
C GLY A 259 23.74 -7.20 20.22
N PRO A 260 23.45 -8.52 20.12
CA PRO A 260 22.72 -9.08 18.99
C PRO A 260 21.34 -8.42 18.85
N PHE A 261 21.09 -7.83 17.68
CA PHE A 261 19.91 -7.03 17.43
C PHE A 261 19.39 -7.25 16.01
N ALA A 262 18.07 -7.20 15.84
CA ALA A 262 17.44 -7.11 14.53
C ALA A 262 16.32 -6.08 14.52
N PHE A 263 16.29 -5.28 13.46
CA PHE A 263 15.17 -4.43 13.09
C PHE A 263 14.26 -5.17 12.11
N VAL A 264 13.00 -5.37 12.48
CA VAL A 264 11.99 -6.04 11.67
C VAL A 264 10.95 -5.02 11.24
N GLU A 265 10.86 -4.74 9.94
CA GLU A 265 9.77 -3.94 9.38
C GLU A 265 8.69 -4.85 8.79
N LEU A 266 7.43 -4.66 9.17
CA LEU A 266 6.29 -5.41 8.64
C LEU A 266 5.54 -4.58 7.59
N SER A 267 5.53 -5.03 6.35
CA SER A 267 4.83 -4.34 5.25
C SER A 267 3.31 -4.42 5.41
N GLY A 268 2.64 -3.28 5.19
CA GLY A 268 1.17 -3.17 5.26
C GLY A 268 0.60 -3.22 6.69
N VAL A 269 1.46 -3.22 7.71
CA VAL A 269 1.08 -3.25 9.13
C VAL A 269 1.25 -1.85 9.74
N GLY A 270 0.28 -1.44 10.55
CA GLY A 270 0.29 -0.22 11.34
C GLY A 270 0.85 -0.40 12.75
N HIS A 271 0.21 0.28 13.70
CA HIS A 271 0.66 0.37 15.09
C HIS A 271 0.34 -0.85 15.96
N PHE A 272 -0.49 -1.80 15.54
CA PHE A 272 -0.83 -3.01 16.31
C PHE A 272 -0.29 -4.29 15.65
N PRO A 273 1.03 -4.46 15.44
CA PRO A 273 1.60 -5.60 14.70
C PRO A 273 1.08 -6.98 15.11
N GLN A 274 0.94 -7.22 16.41
CA GLN A 274 0.50 -8.49 16.97
C GLN A 274 -0.97 -8.80 16.70
N ARG A 275 -1.81 -7.78 16.49
CA ARG A 275 -3.21 -7.94 16.05
C ARG A 275 -3.32 -8.01 14.52
N GLU A 276 -2.57 -7.16 13.83
CA GLU A 276 -2.66 -6.99 12.37
C GLU A 276 -1.99 -8.15 11.60
N ASN A 277 -0.84 -8.63 12.09
CA ASN A 277 -0.15 -9.78 11.51
C ASN A 277 0.43 -10.70 12.60
N PRO A 278 -0.42 -11.41 13.36
CA PRO A 278 -0.01 -12.27 14.47
C PRO A 278 0.98 -13.36 14.04
N ARG A 279 0.88 -13.85 12.80
CA ARG A 279 1.76 -14.89 12.26
C ARG A 279 3.18 -14.40 12.04
N ALA A 280 3.37 -13.19 11.51
CA ALA A 280 4.69 -12.60 11.37
C ALA A 280 5.31 -12.32 12.73
N VAL A 281 4.55 -11.67 13.61
CA VAL A 281 5.01 -11.36 14.97
C VAL A 281 5.42 -12.64 15.70
N ALA A 282 4.58 -13.68 15.70
CA ALA A 282 4.93 -14.95 16.34
C ALA A 282 6.21 -15.57 15.77
N ARG A 283 6.42 -15.50 14.45
CA ARG A 283 7.62 -16.05 13.81
C ARG A 283 8.89 -15.35 14.29
N HIS A 284 8.89 -14.02 14.31
CA HIS A 284 10.03 -13.22 14.77
C HIS A 284 10.26 -13.37 16.28
N LEU A 285 9.19 -13.46 17.08
CA LEU A 285 9.30 -13.77 18.50
C LEU A 285 9.88 -15.17 18.74
N ILE A 286 9.48 -16.18 17.97
CA ILE A 286 10.06 -17.53 18.08
C ILE A 286 11.53 -17.50 17.70
N GLN A 287 11.91 -16.85 16.59
CA GLN A 287 13.31 -16.69 16.20
C GLN A 287 14.12 -16.05 17.33
N LEU A 288 13.61 -14.98 17.93
CA LEU A 288 14.26 -14.34 19.07
C LEU A 288 14.34 -15.29 20.27
N PHE A 289 13.26 -15.97 20.66
CA PHE A 289 13.22 -16.67 21.95
C PHE A 289 13.86 -18.05 21.93
N THR A 290 13.80 -18.76 20.80
CA THR A 290 14.30 -20.14 20.70
C THR A 290 15.58 -20.25 19.85
N GLY A 291 15.86 -19.24 19.00
CA GLY A 291 17.01 -19.24 18.10
C GLY A 291 18.33 -18.79 18.75
N THR A 292 19.41 -18.88 17.98
CA THR A 292 20.72 -18.35 18.36
C THR A 292 20.72 -16.82 18.21
N PRO A 293 21.08 -16.04 19.23
CA PRO A 293 21.12 -14.58 19.12
C PRO A 293 21.93 -14.04 17.94
N ALA A 294 23.02 -14.71 17.57
CA ALA A 294 23.89 -14.32 16.47
C ALA A 294 23.22 -14.39 15.08
N ASP A 295 22.10 -15.12 14.95
CA ASP A 295 21.36 -15.29 13.69
C ASP A 295 20.29 -14.20 13.51
N LEU A 296 20.21 -13.23 14.42
CA LEU A 296 19.33 -12.08 14.27
C LEU A 296 19.84 -11.18 13.15
N SER A 297 18.95 -10.86 12.21
CA SER A 297 19.24 -9.98 11.08
C SER A 297 18.06 -9.10 10.74
N ASP A 298 18.35 -7.87 10.34
CA ASP A 298 17.33 -6.94 9.85
C ASP A 298 16.49 -7.56 8.73
N THR A 299 15.17 -7.37 8.80
CA THR A 299 14.22 -8.02 7.89
C THR A 299 13.08 -7.09 7.51
N VAL A 300 12.75 -7.06 6.22
CA VAL A 300 11.47 -6.51 5.74
C VAL A 300 10.52 -7.68 5.47
N ASP A 301 9.54 -7.86 6.35
CA ASP A 301 8.57 -8.95 6.31
C ASP A 301 7.32 -8.55 5.54
N ARG A 302 7.13 -9.18 4.38
CA ARG A 302 5.99 -8.94 3.47
C ARG A 302 4.86 -9.95 3.67
N SER A 303 4.84 -10.73 4.75
CA SER A 303 3.93 -11.86 4.90
C SER A 303 2.47 -11.48 5.10
N LEU A 304 2.13 -10.27 5.56
CA LEU A 304 0.73 -9.82 5.57
C LEU A 304 0.18 -9.68 4.13
N LEU A 305 1.04 -9.26 3.20
CA LEU A 305 0.74 -9.22 1.76
C LEU A 305 0.64 -10.63 1.15
N MET A 306 1.17 -11.66 1.83
CA MET A 306 1.15 -13.06 1.41
C MET A 306 0.10 -13.93 2.12
N SER A 307 -0.44 -13.49 3.26
CA SER A 307 -1.25 -14.33 4.16
C SER A 307 -2.75 -14.04 4.07
N LYS A 308 -3.37 -14.39 2.94
CA LYS A 308 -4.76 -14.91 2.95
C LYS A 308 -4.83 -16.20 2.16
N THR A 309 -4.30 -17.27 2.74
CA THR A 309 -4.93 -18.61 2.78
C THR A 309 -4.05 -19.59 3.53
N LYS A 310 -4.67 -20.45 4.35
CA LYS A 310 -4.33 -21.88 4.41
C LYS A 310 -5.60 -22.69 4.69
N PRO A 311 -5.61 -23.97 4.28
CA PRO A 311 -6.76 -24.64 3.70
C PRO A 311 -7.50 -25.53 4.70
N PHE A 312 -8.79 -25.75 4.45
CA PHE A 312 -9.51 -26.88 5.04
C PHE A 312 -9.42 -28.07 4.09
N LEU A 313 -8.81 -29.15 4.57
CA LEU A 313 -8.92 -30.49 4.00
C LEU A 313 -10.25 -31.09 4.45
N ALA A 314 -11.12 -31.43 3.49
CA ALA A 314 -12.18 -32.40 3.70
C ALA A 314 -12.52 -33.09 2.37
N GLY A 315 -12.44 -34.42 2.38
CA GLY A 315 -13.34 -35.29 1.62
C GLY A 315 -12.94 -35.63 0.18
N ALA A 316 -12.27 -36.77 0.02
CA ALA A 316 -12.29 -37.53 -1.22
C ALA A 316 -13.65 -38.24 -1.41
N ALA A 317 -14.20 -38.16 -2.63
CA ALA A 317 -15.07 -39.12 -3.34
C ALA A 317 -15.56 -38.35 -4.60
N ALA A 318 -15.62 -38.80 -5.85
CA ALA A 318 -15.48 -40.07 -6.56
C ALA A 318 -16.26 -39.84 -7.88
N ILE A 319 -15.66 -40.16 -9.04
CA ILE A 319 -16.34 -40.60 -10.30
C ILE A 319 -17.13 -39.49 -11.05
N ALA A 320 -16.83 -39.13 -12.30
CA ALA A 320 -17.04 -39.96 -13.50
C ALA A 320 -16.24 -39.50 -14.74
N VAL A 321 -16.00 -40.47 -15.60
CA VAL A 321 -15.28 -40.46 -16.89
C VAL A 321 -16.26 -40.23 -18.06
N ILE A 322 -15.71 -39.91 -19.25
CA ILE A 322 -16.26 -40.04 -20.63
C ILE A 322 -16.94 -38.72 -21.11
N ALA A 323 -16.62 -38.08 -22.26
CA ALA A 323 -16.25 -38.61 -23.57
C ALA A 323 -15.33 -37.67 -24.37
N ALA A 324 -14.47 -38.26 -25.19
CA ALA A 324 -13.80 -37.63 -26.31
C ALA A 324 -14.71 -37.58 -27.56
N ALA A 325 -14.62 -36.50 -28.35
CA ALA A 325 -14.85 -36.54 -29.80
C ALA A 325 -14.08 -35.40 -30.47
N ALA A 326 -13.09 -35.79 -31.28
CA ALA A 326 -12.31 -34.91 -32.13
C ALA A 326 -13.11 -34.52 -33.39
N ILE A 327 -13.06 -33.24 -33.78
CA ILE A 327 -13.43 -32.79 -35.13
C ILE A 327 -12.43 -31.71 -35.60
N GLY A 328 -11.59 -32.11 -36.57
CA GLY A 328 -11.19 -31.34 -37.76
C GLY A 328 -10.60 -29.94 -37.60
N VAL A 329 -9.27 -29.85 -37.48
CA VAL A 329 -8.53 -28.62 -37.79
C VAL A 329 -8.32 -28.56 -39.31
N ALA A 330 -9.14 -27.76 -40.00
CA ALA A 330 -8.83 -27.32 -41.35
C ALA A 330 -7.76 -26.21 -41.29
N GLN A 331 -6.57 -26.51 -41.78
CA GLN A 331 -5.52 -25.51 -42.01
C GLN A 331 -5.95 -24.54 -43.10
N ALA A 332 -6.31 -23.32 -42.71
CA ALA A 332 -6.34 -22.17 -43.61
C ALA A 332 -5.02 -21.39 -43.44
N ARG A 333 -4.22 -21.29 -44.51
CA ARG A 333 -3.08 -20.37 -44.59
C ARG A 333 -3.57 -18.92 -44.42
N PRO A 334 -2.88 -18.05 -43.66
CA PRO A 334 -3.28 -16.64 -43.54
C PRO A 334 -2.99 -15.90 -44.85
N ARG A 335 -4.02 -15.29 -45.44
CA ARG A 335 -3.88 -14.27 -46.48
C ARG A 335 -3.73 -12.90 -45.81
N GLY A 336 -2.54 -12.31 -45.92
CA GLY A 336 -2.30 -10.87 -45.78
C GLY A 336 -2.30 -10.30 -44.36
N ALA A 337 -1.61 -10.93 -43.41
CA ALA A 337 -1.32 -10.28 -42.12
C ALA A 337 -0.29 -9.16 -42.33
N SER A 338 -0.58 -7.95 -41.83
CA SER A 338 0.44 -6.91 -41.69
C SER A 338 1.53 -7.44 -40.75
N ALA A 339 2.78 -7.46 -41.21
CA ALA A 339 3.87 -8.05 -40.44
C ALA A 339 4.18 -7.19 -39.21
N LEU A 340 3.93 -7.74 -38.01
CA LEU A 340 4.35 -7.12 -36.76
C LEU A 340 5.87 -7.04 -36.70
N THR A 341 6.39 -5.82 -36.57
CA THR A 341 7.81 -5.49 -36.55
C THR A 341 8.22 -5.06 -35.15
N GLN A 342 9.20 -5.74 -34.55
CA GLN A 342 9.77 -5.31 -33.28
C GLN A 342 10.65 -4.07 -33.49
N VAL A 343 10.40 -3.02 -32.72
CA VAL A 343 11.06 -1.72 -32.81
C VAL A 343 12.17 -1.60 -31.77
N ALA A 344 11.90 -2.05 -30.54
CA ALA A 344 12.84 -2.03 -29.43
C ALA A 344 12.48 -3.10 -28.40
N GLN A 345 13.41 -3.39 -27.49
CA GLN A 345 13.22 -4.25 -26.32
C GLN A 345 13.86 -3.55 -25.12
N PHE A 346 13.26 -3.73 -23.95
CA PHE A 346 13.63 -3.06 -22.72
C PHE A 346 13.78 -4.08 -21.59
N ASP A 347 14.72 -3.87 -20.67
CA ASP A 347 14.91 -4.74 -19.51
C ASP A 347 13.91 -4.46 -18.37
N HIS A 348 13.05 -3.45 -18.54
CA HIS A 348 12.04 -3.01 -17.58
C HIS A 348 10.67 -2.94 -18.26
N GLN A 349 9.62 -3.07 -17.46
CA GLN A 349 8.25 -3.08 -17.96
C GLN A 349 7.88 -1.71 -18.55
N ALA A 350 7.68 -1.67 -19.87
CA ALA A 350 7.19 -0.50 -20.59
C ALA A 350 5.67 -0.55 -20.74
N THR A 351 4.98 0.55 -20.45
CA THR A 351 3.51 0.67 -20.64
C THR A 351 3.17 1.63 -21.77
N GLY A 352 3.69 2.86 -21.74
CA GLY A 352 3.37 3.86 -22.75
C GLY A 352 4.38 3.98 -23.89
N VAL A 353 3.88 4.40 -25.05
CA VAL A 353 4.67 4.83 -26.20
C VAL A 353 4.13 6.13 -26.77
N ALA A 354 5.03 7.02 -27.17
CA ALA A 354 4.70 8.24 -27.91
C ALA A 354 5.58 8.37 -29.14
N VAL A 355 4.98 8.63 -30.30
CA VAL A 355 5.69 8.96 -31.54
C VAL A 355 5.29 10.34 -32.01
N THR A 356 6.28 11.21 -32.17
CA THR A 356 6.08 12.60 -32.59
C THR A 356 6.07 12.72 -34.12
N ALA A 357 5.57 13.85 -34.63
CA ALA A 357 5.48 14.09 -36.07
C ALA A 357 6.84 14.10 -36.79
N ASP A 358 7.92 14.48 -36.09
CA ASP A 358 9.31 14.42 -36.57
C ASP A 358 9.96 13.03 -36.40
N GLY A 359 9.22 12.04 -35.93
CA GLY A 359 9.64 10.64 -35.84
C GLY A 359 10.45 10.29 -34.59
N ARG A 360 10.54 11.18 -33.60
CA ARG A 360 11.09 10.82 -32.28
C ARG A 360 10.13 9.87 -31.58
N ARG A 361 10.69 8.95 -30.79
CA ARG A 361 9.94 7.88 -30.13
C ARG A 361 10.29 7.93 -28.65
N PHE A 362 9.28 7.85 -27.81
CA PHE A 362 9.42 7.87 -26.36
C PHE A 362 8.70 6.69 -25.75
N VAL A 363 9.18 6.25 -24.59
CA VAL A 363 8.65 5.14 -23.79
C VAL A 363 8.69 5.54 -22.32
N ASN A 364 7.72 5.08 -21.53
CA ASN A 364 7.79 5.18 -20.08
C ASN A 364 7.78 3.82 -19.38
N PHE A 365 8.33 3.83 -18.17
CA PHE A 365 8.46 2.68 -17.29
C PHE A 365 7.87 3.04 -15.93
N PRO A 366 6.65 2.56 -15.59
CA PRO A 366 6.09 2.77 -14.26
C PRO A 366 6.87 1.96 -13.23
N ARG A 367 6.91 2.46 -11.99
CA ARG A 367 7.58 1.77 -10.86
C ARG A 367 6.60 0.88 -10.12
N TRP A 368 6.08 -0.14 -10.79
CA TRP A 368 5.11 -1.09 -10.24
C TRP A 368 5.76 -2.24 -9.49
N THR A 369 6.39 -3.15 -10.22
CA THR A 369 7.02 -4.34 -9.63
C THR A 369 8.52 -4.17 -9.43
N ASP A 370 9.14 -3.25 -10.16
CA ASP A 370 10.54 -2.89 -10.01
C ASP A 370 10.74 -1.39 -9.79
N ASP A 371 11.96 -1.04 -9.38
CA ASP A 371 12.40 0.34 -9.21
C ASP A 371 13.18 0.77 -10.46
N ALA A 372 12.47 0.92 -11.59
CA ALA A 372 13.06 1.24 -12.88
C ALA A 372 13.96 2.50 -12.80
N PRO A 373 15.19 2.45 -13.37
CA PRO A 373 16.17 3.53 -13.26
C PRO A 373 15.82 4.75 -14.12
N ILE A 374 14.97 4.58 -15.13
CA ILE A 374 14.50 5.63 -16.03
C ILE A 374 12.98 5.52 -16.06
N SER A 375 12.24 6.60 -15.80
CA SER A 375 10.78 6.63 -15.92
C SER A 375 10.32 7.00 -17.32
N VAL A 376 11.03 7.88 -18.01
CA VAL A 376 10.73 8.31 -19.38
C VAL A 376 12.02 8.35 -20.18
N ALA A 377 12.02 7.72 -21.35
CA ALA A 377 13.17 7.68 -22.24
C ALA A 377 12.77 8.04 -23.67
N GLU A 378 13.69 8.68 -24.39
CA GLU A 378 13.70 8.70 -25.84
C GLU A 378 14.38 7.41 -26.35
N VAL A 379 13.73 6.74 -27.31
CA VAL A 379 14.24 5.54 -27.98
C VAL A 379 15.03 5.96 -29.22
N MET A 380 16.35 5.84 -29.11
CA MET A 380 17.29 6.20 -30.16
C MET A 380 17.18 5.26 -31.36
N LYS A 381 17.79 5.62 -32.50
CA LYS A 381 17.69 4.84 -33.75
C LYS A 381 18.29 3.43 -33.63
N ASP A 382 19.28 3.26 -32.78
CA ASP A 382 19.92 1.97 -32.47
C ASP A 382 19.17 1.16 -31.39
N GLY A 383 18.05 1.67 -30.88
CA GLY A 383 17.25 1.04 -29.82
C GLY A 383 17.72 1.38 -28.40
N SER A 384 18.83 2.13 -28.23
CA SER A 384 19.29 2.57 -26.92
C SER A 384 18.34 3.60 -26.30
N LEU A 385 18.35 3.69 -24.96
CA LEU A 385 17.51 4.58 -24.20
C LEU A 385 18.29 5.81 -23.73
N LYS A 386 17.69 6.98 -23.92
CA LYS A 386 18.17 8.24 -23.35
C LYS A 386 17.11 8.78 -22.38
N ALA A 387 17.48 8.95 -21.10
CA ALA A 387 16.59 9.56 -20.11
C ALA A 387 16.07 10.92 -20.59
N TYR A 388 14.75 11.12 -20.49
CA TYR A 388 14.05 12.28 -21.03
C TYR A 388 13.16 12.92 -19.95
N PRO A 389 13.09 14.26 -19.83
CA PRO A 389 13.87 15.25 -20.58
C PRO A 389 15.35 15.23 -20.23
N ASP A 390 15.69 14.79 -19.03
CA ASP A 390 17.05 14.72 -18.50
C ASP A 390 17.17 13.66 -17.39
N ALA A 391 18.38 13.49 -16.88
CA ALA A 391 18.66 12.60 -15.76
C ALA A 391 18.04 13.07 -14.44
N LYS A 392 17.85 14.39 -14.24
CA LYS A 392 17.28 14.93 -13.01
C LYS A 392 15.85 14.43 -12.85
N TRP A 393 14.98 14.64 -13.84
CA TRP A 393 13.58 14.21 -13.76
C TRP A 393 13.43 12.70 -13.55
N ASN A 394 14.39 11.91 -14.04
CA ASN A 394 14.38 10.45 -13.92
C ASN A 394 15.05 9.91 -12.64
N SER A 395 15.62 10.77 -11.79
CA SER A 395 16.48 10.33 -10.67
C SER A 395 15.74 9.90 -9.40
N TRP A 396 14.44 10.16 -9.27
CA TRP A 396 13.66 9.68 -8.13
C TRP A 396 13.57 8.16 -8.13
N ARG A 397 13.69 7.51 -6.97
CA ARG A 397 13.69 6.05 -6.81
C ARG A 397 12.85 5.61 -5.63
N ASN A 398 12.24 4.44 -5.71
CA ASN A 398 11.52 3.86 -4.57
C ASN A 398 12.44 3.74 -3.35
N ALA A 399 13.68 3.30 -3.57
CA ALA A 399 14.70 3.14 -2.54
C ALA A 399 15.00 4.43 -1.75
N ASN A 400 14.90 5.61 -2.41
CA ASN A 400 15.24 6.91 -1.82
C ASN A 400 14.02 7.85 -1.77
N SER A 401 12.81 7.28 -1.76
CA SER A 401 11.55 8.01 -1.84
C SER A 401 11.36 9.07 -0.74
N ASN A 402 12.02 8.89 0.42
CA ASN A 402 11.99 9.82 1.56
C ASN A 402 13.00 10.97 1.47
N GLU A 403 13.89 10.97 0.48
CA GLU A 403 15.00 11.93 0.35
C GLU A 403 14.78 12.94 -0.77
N MET A 404 13.81 12.69 -1.66
CA MET A 404 13.61 13.46 -2.88
C MET A 404 12.19 14.00 -2.96
N PRO A 405 12.00 15.31 -3.26
CA PRO A 405 10.67 15.87 -3.37
C PRO A 405 9.95 15.28 -4.59
N VAL A 406 8.68 14.92 -4.44
CA VAL A 406 7.93 14.24 -5.52
C VAL A 406 7.44 15.18 -6.64
N GLY A 407 7.44 16.49 -6.39
CA GLY A 407 6.88 17.50 -7.31
C GLY A 407 7.75 17.81 -8.54
N ASP A 408 9.07 17.64 -8.42
CA ASP A 408 10.06 18.04 -9.44
C ASP A 408 10.73 16.84 -10.14
N TYR A 409 10.16 15.65 -9.96
CA TYR A 409 10.71 14.38 -10.43
C TYR A 409 9.60 13.43 -10.86
N PHE A 410 9.91 12.48 -11.73
CA PHE A 410 9.03 11.39 -12.10
C PHE A 410 9.04 10.29 -11.04
N VAL A 411 7.87 10.01 -10.47
CA VAL A 411 7.66 9.05 -9.39
C VAL A 411 7.22 7.70 -9.94
N CYS A 412 6.13 7.65 -10.71
CA CYS A 412 5.62 6.41 -11.29
C CYS A 412 4.88 6.71 -12.60
N VAL A 413 5.59 7.20 -13.61
CA VAL A 413 4.97 7.65 -14.87
C VAL A 413 4.17 6.53 -15.52
N GLN A 414 2.92 6.84 -15.85
CA GLN A 414 1.97 5.91 -16.45
C GLN A 414 1.80 6.10 -17.95
N SER A 415 1.62 7.34 -18.39
CA SER A 415 1.25 7.65 -19.77
C SER A 415 2.06 8.84 -20.30
N ILE A 416 2.44 8.76 -21.57
CA ILE A 416 3.16 9.81 -22.30
C ILE A 416 2.50 10.05 -23.65
N VAL A 417 2.18 11.31 -23.97
CA VAL A 417 1.38 11.63 -25.16
C VAL A 417 1.86 12.94 -25.78
N PRO A 418 2.18 12.97 -27.08
CA PRO A 418 2.44 14.23 -27.77
C PRO A 418 1.12 14.96 -28.00
N ASP A 419 1.07 16.26 -27.75
CA ASP A 419 -0.17 17.05 -27.92
C ASP A 419 -0.44 17.46 -29.37
N GLY A 420 0.51 17.23 -30.28
CA GLY A 420 0.44 17.72 -31.67
C GLY A 420 0.80 19.19 -31.84
N HIS A 421 1.12 19.89 -30.75
CA HIS A 421 1.47 21.31 -30.68
C HIS A 421 2.93 21.51 -30.24
N GLY A 422 3.80 20.54 -30.55
CA GLY A 422 5.23 20.61 -30.26
C GLY A 422 5.62 20.22 -28.82
N ASN A 423 4.71 19.60 -28.05
CA ASN A 423 5.03 19.19 -26.69
C ASN A 423 4.78 17.70 -26.46
N LEU A 424 5.58 17.12 -25.56
CA LEU A 424 5.29 15.84 -24.93
C LEU A 424 4.71 16.10 -23.54
N TRP A 425 3.57 15.49 -23.26
CA TRP A 425 3.00 15.48 -21.92
C TRP A 425 3.26 14.15 -21.25
N VAL A 426 3.64 14.21 -19.97
CA VAL A 426 3.88 13.06 -19.12
C VAL A 426 2.88 13.07 -17.97
N LEU A 427 2.10 12.00 -17.84
CA LEU A 427 1.18 11.77 -16.74
C LEU A 427 1.83 10.87 -15.70
N ASP A 428 2.01 11.40 -14.51
CA ASP A 428 2.56 10.71 -13.35
C ASP A 428 1.49 10.62 -12.27
N PRO A 429 0.92 9.43 -11.99
CA PRO A 429 -0.07 9.25 -10.94
C PRO A 429 0.53 9.34 -9.54
N GLY A 430 1.86 9.22 -9.42
CA GLY A 430 2.53 9.28 -8.12
C GLY A 430 2.21 8.10 -7.20
N ALA A 431 1.80 6.95 -7.74
CA ALA A 431 1.42 5.75 -6.98
C ALA A 431 2.36 4.57 -7.31
N PRO A 432 3.63 4.61 -6.85
CA PRO A 432 4.55 3.49 -7.04
C PRO A 432 3.96 2.21 -6.42
N GLY A 433 4.27 1.05 -7.00
CA GLY A 433 3.67 -0.23 -6.61
C GLY A 433 2.22 -0.43 -7.04
N ASN A 434 1.61 0.56 -7.71
CA ASN A 434 0.15 0.66 -7.84
C ASN A 434 -0.54 0.65 -6.45
N GLU A 435 0.09 1.34 -5.50
CA GLU A 435 -0.34 1.42 -4.10
C GLU A 435 -0.87 2.83 -3.77
N LYS A 436 -0.45 3.42 -2.66
CA LYS A 436 -0.88 4.73 -2.21
C LYS A 436 -0.23 5.82 -3.06
N ILE A 437 -1.06 6.74 -3.55
CA ILE A 437 -0.61 8.03 -4.07
C ILE A 437 0.26 8.73 -3.02
N LEU A 438 1.48 9.12 -3.41
CA LEU A 438 2.33 9.99 -2.62
C LEU A 438 1.80 11.43 -2.70
N GLU A 439 1.63 12.07 -1.55
CA GLU A 439 1.06 13.42 -1.50
C GLU A 439 1.90 14.41 -2.32
N GLY A 440 1.24 15.15 -3.23
CA GLY A 440 1.88 16.11 -4.13
C GLY A 440 2.59 15.48 -5.34
N ALA A 441 2.57 14.15 -5.49
CA ALA A 441 3.16 13.45 -6.63
C ALA A 441 2.30 13.43 -7.90
N PRO A 442 0.95 13.29 -7.85
CA PRO A 442 0.12 13.28 -9.06
C PRO A 442 0.28 14.56 -9.88
N LYS A 443 0.67 14.43 -11.14
CA LYS A 443 0.96 15.58 -12.00
C LYS A 443 0.93 15.27 -13.49
N LEU A 444 0.69 16.33 -14.26
CA LEU A 444 1.01 16.41 -15.69
C LEU A 444 2.24 17.29 -15.87
N VAL A 445 3.22 16.80 -16.63
CA VAL A 445 4.45 17.53 -16.96
C VAL A 445 4.49 17.79 -18.46
N LYS A 446 4.52 19.07 -18.84
CA LYS A 446 4.65 19.51 -20.23
C LYS A 446 6.13 19.72 -20.56
N ILE A 447 6.58 19.06 -21.61
CA ILE A 447 7.96 19.15 -22.10
C ILE A 447 7.93 19.68 -23.53
N ASP A 448 8.62 20.79 -23.76
CA ASP A 448 8.80 21.33 -25.10
C ASP A 448 9.76 20.42 -25.90
N LEU A 449 9.31 19.89 -27.04
CA LEU A 449 10.09 18.93 -27.82
C LEU A 449 11.28 19.56 -28.53
N ALA A 450 11.24 20.87 -28.81
CA ALA A 450 12.35 21.55 -29.48
C ALA A 450 13.56 21.74 -28.56
N THR A 451 13.32 22.06 -27.29
CA THR A 451 14.35 22.36 -26.29
C THR A 451 14.59 21.22 -25.30
N ASN A 452 13.71 20.22 -25.27
CA ASN A 452 13.67 19.13 -24.28
C ASN A 452 13.62 19.65 -22.84
N ARG A 453 12.94 20.78 -22.60
CA ARG A 453 12.80 21.39 -21.27
C ARG A 453 11.38 21.25 -20.77
N VAL A 454 11.25 20.97 -19.47
CA VAL A 454 9.96 21.11 -18.79
C VAL A 454 9.55 22.57 -18.79
N THR A 455 8.39 22.86 -19.40
CA THR A 455 7.83 24.21 -19.50
C THR A 455 6.64 24.40 -18.57
N LYS A 456 6.01 23.31 -18.10
CA LYS A 456 4.90 23.38 -17.15
C LYS A 456 4.77 22.12 -16.33
N VAL A 457 4.39 22.27 -15.07
CA VAL A 457 3.95 21.18 -14.19
C VAL A 457 2.57 21.56 -13.66
N ILE A 458 1.56 20.72 -13.92
CA ILE A 458 0.21 20.84 -13.37
C ILE A 458 0.08 19.74 -12.32
N LYS A 459 0.02 20.13 -11.05
CA LYS A 459 -0.26 19.18 -9.95
C LYS A 459 -1.74 18.83 -9.96
N VAL A 460 -2.06 17.55 -9.76
CA VAL A 460 -3.44 17.09 -9.59
C VAL A 460 -3.68 16.95 -8.09
N PRO A 461 -4.49 17.83 -7.47
CA PRO A 461 -4.72 17.82 -6.03
C PRO A 461 -5.52 16.58 -5.60
N LEU A 462 -5.44 16.23 -4.31
CA LEU A 462 -6.01 14.98 -3.77
C LEU A 462 -7.55 14.96 -3.65
N ASP A 463 -8.21 16.10 -3.89
CA ASP A 463 -9.66 16.18 -4.10
C ASP A 463 -10.06 15.79 -5.54
N VAL A 464 -9.11 15.75 -6.48
CA VAL A 464 -9.28 15.25 -7.85
C VAL A 464 -8.65 13.86 -8.01
N ALA A 465 -7.39 13.68 -7.60
CA ALA A 465 -6.71 12.40 -7.54
C ALA A 465 -6.88 11.78 -6.14
N LEU A 466 -8.04 11.16 -5.92
CA LEU A 466 -8.44 10.62 -4.62
C LEU A 466 -7.50 9.52 -4.15
N GLN A 467 -7.48 9.25 -2.84
CA GLN A 467 -6.80 8.06 -2.34
C GLN A 467 -7.44 6.80 -2.93
N GLY A 468 -6.68 6.03 -3.72
CA GLY A 468 -7.18 4.88 -4.48
C GLY A 468 -7.51 5.17 -5.94
N THR A 469 -7.28 6.40 -6.42
CA THR A 469 -7.19 6.76 -7.84
C THR A 469 -5.92 6.20 -8.45
N TYR A 470 -6.00 5.80 -9.71
CA TYR A 470 -4.84 5.59 -10.55
C TYR A 470 -5.06 6.31 -11.88
N LEU A 471 -4.42 7.46 -12.06
CA LEU A 471 -4.52 8.26 -13.30
C LEU A 471 -3.90 7.46 -14.44
N ASN A 472 -4.70 6.88 -15.34
CA ASN A 472 -4.17 5.91 -16.29
C ASN A 472 -3.73 6.55 -17.60
N ASP A 473 -4.65 6.75 -18.53
CA ASP A 473 -4.36 7.30 -19.85
C ASP A 473 -4.91 8.71 -20.01
N ILE A 474 -4.28 9.49 -20.91
CA ILE A 474 -4.69 10.86 -21.24
C ILE A 474 -4.90 11.08 -22.74
N ARG A 475 -5.92 11.86 -23.10
CA ARG A 475 -6.07 12.46 -24.45
C ARG A 475 -6.38 13.95 -24.35
N PHE A 476 -6.05 14.67 -25.42
CA PHE A 476 -6.17 16.12 -25.47
C PHE A 476 -7.27 16.56 -26.44
N SER A 477 -7.96 17.65 -26.12
CA SER A 477 -8.80 18.33 -27.10
C SER A 477 -7.94 18.85 -28.27
N PRO A 478 -8.47 18.92 -29.50
CA PRO A 478 -7.69 19.36 -30.67
C PRO A 478 -7.08 20.77 -30.53
N ASP A 479 -7.72 21.65 -29.76
CA ASP A 479 -7.22 23.00 -29.45
C ASP A 479 -6.12 23.03 -28.37
N GLY A 480 -5.77 21.88 -27.79
CA GLY A 480 -4.72 21.74 -26.78
C GLY A 480 -5.04 22.38 -25.43
N ARG A 481 -6.32 22.66 -25.15
CA ARG A 481 -6.75 23.34 -23.91
C ARG A 481 -7.22 22.40 -22.81
N THR A 482 -7.72 21.21 -23.15
CA THR A 482 -8.31 20.28 -22.19
C THR A 482 -7.61 18.93 -22.27
N GLY A 483 -7.24 18.38 -21.11
CA GLY A 483 -6.84 16.99 -20.94
C GLY A 483 -7.97 16.16 -20.35
N TYR A 484 -8.23 14.99 -20.91
CA TYR A 484 -9.16 13.99 -20.41
C TYR A 484 -8.36 12.78 -19.94
N ILE A 485 -8.48 12.41 -18.68
CA ILE A 485 -7.71 11.33 -18.07
C ILE A 485 -8.67 10.28 -17.51
N THR A 486 -8.40 9.00 -17.73
CA THR A 486 -9.11 7.92 -17.06
C THR A 486 -8.58 7.68 -15.65
N ASP A 487 -9.48 7.42 -14.70
CA ASP A 487 -9.13 6.89 -13.39
C ASP A 487 -9.45 5.39 -13.36
N SER A 488 -8.40 4.56 -13.41
CA SER A 488 -8.51 3.10 -13.40
C SER A 488 -8.49 2.51 -11.99
N GLY A 489 -8.47 3.37 -10.97
CA GLY A 489 -8.44 3.01 -9.57
C GLY A 489 -9.76 2.42 -9.05
N THR A 490 -9.88 2.37 -7.73
CA THR A 490 -11.02 1.72 -7.04
C THR A 490 -12.38 2.37 -7.27
N ARG A 491 -12.38 3.64 -7.67
CA ARG A 491 -13.56 4.43 -8.01
C ARG A 491 -13.29 5.14 -9.32
N GLY A 492 -13.66 4.50 -10.42
CA GLY A 492 -13.37 5.04 -11.74
C GLY A 492 -14.10 6.34 -12.05
N ALA A 493 -13.49 7.17 -12.88
CA ALA A 493 -13.97 8.47 -13.32
C ALA A 493 -13.28 8.89 -14.63
N ILE A 494 -13.75 9.99 -15.22
CA ILE A 494 -13.02 10.77 -16.22
C ILE A 494 -12.57 12.06 -15.56
N ILE A 495 -11.27 12.26 -15.36
CA ILE A 495 -10.71 13.51 -14.85
C ILE A 495 -10.54 14.47 -16.01
N VAL A 496 -11.08 15.68 -15.86
CA VAL A 496 -10.97 16.75 -16.86
C VAL A 496 -10.07 17.82 -16.29
N ILE A 497 -9.03 18.21 -17.04
CA ILE A 497 -8.06 19.23 -16.63
C ILE A 497 -7.98 20.32 -17.70
N ASP A 498 -8.18 21.57 -17.29
CA ASP A 498 -7.83 22.73 -18.09
C ASP A 498 -6.31 22.93 -18.06
N LEU A 499 -5.66 22.76 -19.22
CA LEU A 499 -4.21 22.73 -19.34
C LEU A 499 -3.58 24.13 -19.23
N GLU A 500 -4.36 25.21 -19.31
CA GLU A 500 -3.88 26.58 -19.16
C GLU A 500 -3.89 27.00 -17.68
N THR A 501 -5.00 26.78 -16.98
CA THR A 501 -5.18 27.16 -15.58
C THR A 501 -4.68 26.10 -14.60
N GLY A 502 -4.60 24.83 -15.04
CA GLY A 502 -4.27 23.68 -14.21
C GLY A 502 -5.42 23.20 -13.31
N LYS A 503 -6.61 23.79 -13.41
CA LYS A 503 -7.79 23.34 -12.66
C LYS A 503 -8.32 22.04 -13.24
N GLY A 504 -8.70 21.12 -12.38
CA GLY A 504 -9.34 19.87 -12.80
C GLY A 504 -10.48 19.46 -11.90
N PHE A 505 -11.30 18.54 -12.39
CA PHE A 505 -12.42 17.95 -11.66
C PHE A 505 -12.69 16.52 -12.12
N ARG A 506 -13.45 15.77 -11.33
CA ARG A 506 -13.89 14.41 -11.64
C ARG A 506 -15.27 14.46 -12.32
N ALA A 507 -15.40 13.87 -13.49
CA ALA A 507 -16.66 13.66 -14.20
C ALA A 507 -17.00 12.17 -14.22
N LEU A 508 -18.30 11.82 -14.18
CA LEU A 508 -18.74 10.42 -14.17
C LEU A 508 -18.11 9.62 -13.00
N ASP A 509 -17.97 10.28 -11.85
CA ASP A 509 -17.23 9.75 -10.69
C ASP A 509 -18.02 8.65 -9.97
N GLY A 510 -17.57 7.40 -10.12
CA GLY A 510 -18.29 6.23 -9.65
C GLY A 510 -19.47 5.81 -10.55
N HIS A 511 -19.62 6.41 -11.73
CA HIS A 511 -20.69 6.06 -12.68
C HIS A 511 -20.48 4.65 -13.24
N GLY A 512 -21.56 3.92 -13.54
CA GLY A 512 -21.48 2.53 -13.99
C GLY A 512 -20.59 2.30 -15.23
N SER A 513 -20.55 3.27 -16.16
CA SER A 513 -19.69 3.19 -17.36
C SER A 513 -18.19 3.37 -17.08
N THR A 514 -17.82 3.91 -15.91
CA THR A 514 -16.42 4.06 -15.50
C THR A 514 -15.98 2.97 -14.52
N GLN A 515 -16.87 2.05 -14.11
CA GLN A 515 -16.56 0.97 -13.17
C GLN A 515 -16.27 -0.35 -13.87
N ILE A 516 -15.69 -1.29 -13.11
CA ILE A 516 -15.53 -2.69 -13.54
C ILE A 516 -16.87 -3.35 -13.86
N ASP A 517 -16.89 -4.21 -14.88
CA ASP A 517 -17.96 -5.16 -15.11
C ASP A 517 -17.69 -6.44 -14.33
N LYS A 518 -18.41 -6.64 -13.23
CA LYS A 518 -18.26 -7.81 -12.36
C LYS A 518 -18.59 -9.15 -13.03
N SER A 519 -19.21 -9.14 -14.21
CA SER A 519 -19.47 -10.34 -15.00
C SER A 519 -18.29 -10.75 -15.89
N VAL A 520 -17.29 -9.89 -16.04
CA VAL A 520 -16.10 -10.16 -16.86
C VAL A 520 -15.07 -10.91 -16.04
N THR A 521 -14.59 -12.02 -16.58
CA THR A 521 -13.37 -12.68 -16.12
C THR A 521 -12.27 -12.40 -17.12
N VAL A 522 -11.17 -11.81 -16.67
CA VAL A 522 -9.98 -11.59 -17.50
C VAL A 522 -9.34 -12.95 -17.79
N MET A 523 -9.11 -13.24 -19.07
CA MET A 523 -8.56 -14.51 -19.53
C MET A 523 -7.21 -14.27 -20.19
N THR A 524 -6.21 -15.09 -19.91
CA THR A 524 -4.90 -15.09 -20.60
C THR A 524 -4.42 -16.51 -20.75
N ASP A 525 -3.77 -16.84 -21.88
CA ASP A 525 -3.28 -18.19 -22.16
C ASP A 525 -4.38 -19.28 -21.99
N GLY A 526 -5.63 -18.92 -22.34
CA GLY A 526 -6.80 -19.80 -22.23
C GLY A 526 -7.30 -20.06 -20.80
N LYS A 527 -6.82 -19.33 -19.79
CA LYS A 527 -7.20 -19.51 -18.37
C LYS A 527 -7.61 -18.18 -17.72
N PRO A 528 -8.46 -18.21 -16.67
CA PRO A 528 -8.71 -17.03 -15.86
C PRO A 528 -7.40 -16.49 -15.29
N LEU A 529 -7.13 -15.21 -15.52
CA LEU A 529 -6.03 -14.52 -14.88
C LEU A 529 -6.45 -14.17 -13.46
N VAL A 530 -5.80 -14.81 -12.49
CA VAL A 530 -6.05 -14.61 -11.07
C VAL A 530 -4.74 -14.43 -10.34
N ARG A 531 -4.75 -13.57 -9.33
CA ARG A 531 -3.66 -13.46 -8.38
C ARG A 531 -3.58 -14.74 -7.52
N PRO A 532 -2.46 -14.99 -6.82
CA PRO A 532 -2.32 -16.14 -5.92
C PRO A 532 -3.39 -16.21 -4.81
N ASP A 533 -4.02 -15.08 -4.48
CA ASP A 533 -5.12 -14.99 -3.52
C ASP A 533 -6.52 -15.15 -4.17
N ASN A 534 -6.59 -15.65 -5.40
CA ASN A 534 -7.77 -15.82 -6.24
C ASN A 534 -8.52 -14.54 -6.64
N ARG A 535 -7.99 -13.35 -6.35
CA ARG A 535 -8.58 -12.11 -6.87
C ARG A 535 -8.28 -11.96 -8.36
N GLN A 536 -9.27 -11.52 -9.13
CA GLN A 536 -9.09 -11.15 -10.52
C GLN A 536 -8.53 -9.73 -10.64
N PRO A 537 -7.86 -9.38 -11.76
CA PRO A 537 -7.60 -7.99 -12.11
C PRO A 537 -8.90 -7.18 -12.09
N ALA A 538 -8.88 -6.05 -11.38
CA ALA A 538 -10.04 -5.18 -11.22
C ALA A 538 -9.61 -3.73 -11.44
N PHE A 539 -9.63 -3.33 -12.71
CA PHE A 539 -9.26 -1.99 -13.16
C PHE A 539 -10.48 -1.32 -13.78
N ALA A 540 -10.78 -0.13 -13.29
CA ALA A 540 -11.91 0.69 -13.72
C ALA A 540 -11.63 1.32 -15.10
N ALA A 541 -12.25 2.46 -15.44
CA ALA A 541 -12.00 3.18 -16.69
C ALA A 541 -10.50 3.30 -16.96
N ASP A 542 -10.04 2.82 -18.12
CA ASP A 542 -8.63 2.71 -18.43
C ASP A 542 -8.33 3.24 -19.83
N GLY A 543 -8.58 2.44 -20.86
CA GLY A 543 -8.42 2.87 -22.25
C GLY A 543 -9.29 4.07 -22.58
N ILE A 544 -8.68 5.04 -23.26
CA ILE A 544 -9.32 6.29 -23.68
C ILE A 544 -8.85 6.71 -25.09
N ALA A 545 -9.78 7.15 -25.91
CA ALA A 545 -9.52 7.74 -27.22
C ALA A 545 -10.44 8.92 -27.46
N ILE A 546 -10.01 9.87 -28.29
CA ILE A 546 -10.82 11.01 -28.69
C ILE A 546 -10.97 11.01 -30.22
N SER A 547 -12.16 11.32 -30.74
CA SER A 547 -12.36 11.48 -32.17
C SER A 547 -11.47 12.59 -32.73
N ASN A 548 -11.11 12.51 -34.01
CA ASN A 548 -10.21 13.49 -34.63
C ASN A 548 -10.77 14.93 -34.63
N ASP A 549 -12.09 15.09 -34.58
CA ASP A 549 -12.76 16.38 -34.43
C ASP A 549 -12.91 16.84 -32.97
N GLY A 550 -12.46 16.03 -32.01
CA GLY A 550 -12.50 16.32 -30.58
C GLY A 550 -13.87 16.19 -29.91
N LYS A 551 -14.93 15.82 -30.64
CA LYS A 551 -16.30 15.87 -30.12
C LYS A 551 -16.69 14.64 -29.31
N THR A 552 -16.08 13.49 -29.58
CA THR A 552 -16.44 12.24 -28.92
C THR A 552 -15.27 11.69 -28.15
N LEU A 553 -15.46 11.48 -26.85
CA LEU A 553 -14.52 10.75 -26.01
C LEU A 553 -15.00 9.30 -25.89
N TYR A 554 -14.17 8.36 -26.32
CA TYR A 554 -14.36 6.93 -26.17
C TYR A 554 -13.58 6.45 -24.96
N TYR A 555 -14.17 5.57 -24.16
CA TYR A 555 -13.51 5.00 -23.01
C TYR A 555 -14.11 3.65 -22.63
N GLN A 556 -13.33 2.83 -21.93
CA GLN A 556 -13.75 1.53 -21.45
C GLN A 556 -13.01 1.18 -20.16
N ALA A 557 -13.66 0.46 -19.25
CA ALA A 557 -12.98 -0.16 -18.13
C ALA A 557 -12.16 -1.37 -18.59
N LEU A 558 -10.91 -1.50 -18.10
CA LEU A 558 -10.05 -2.62 -18.51
C LEU A 558 -10.68 -3.95 -18.10
N THR A 559 -11.15 -4.06 -16.85
CA THR A 559 -12.00 -5.19 -16.42
C THR A 559 -13.44 -4.95 -16.87
N GLY A 560 -13.65 -4.91 -18.18
CA GLY A 560 -14.92 -4.60 -18.83
C GLY A 560 -15.01 -5.18 -20.24
N LYS A 561 -16.19 -5.10 -20.84
CA LYS A 561 -16.48 -5.57 -22.21
C LYS A 561 -17.40 -4.62 -22.98
N THR A 562 -17.51 -3.37 -22.52
CA THR A 562 -18.37 -2.37 -23.15
C THR A 562 -17.56 -1.14 -23.46
N LEU A 563 -17.54 -0.76 -24.73
CA LEU A 563 -17.00 0.52 -25.18
C LEU A 563 -18.08 1.59 -25.02
N TYR A 564 -17.77 2.63 -24.26
CA TYR A 564 -18.63 3.79 -24.06
C TYR A 564 -18.12 4.99 -24.85
N ALA A 565 -19.04 5.92 -25.11
CA ALA A 565 -18.71 7.24 -25.64
C ALA A 565 -19.53 8.33 -24.96
N ILE A 566 -18.96 9.53 -24.89
CA ILE A 566 -19.66 10.74 -24.43
C ILE A 566 -19.24 11.94 -25.29
N ASP A 567 -20.16 12.88 -25.49
CA ASP A 567 -19.86 14.16 -26.13
C ASP A 567 -18.98 15.01 -25.19
N THR A 568 -17.83 15.48 -25.67
CA THR A 568 -16.90 16.27 -24.85
C THR A 568 -17.48 17.61 -24.38
N ALA A 569 -18.54 18.12 -25.02
CA ALA A 569 -19.28 19.28 -24.54
C ALA A 569 -19.97 19.03 -23.19
N LEU A 570 -20.32 17.78 -22.86
CA LEU A 570 -20.90 17.40 -21.58
C LEU A 570 -19.85 17.23 -20.47
N LEU A 571 -18.58 17.10 -20.84
CA LEU A 571 -17.45 17.01 -19.92
C LEU A 571 -16.88 18.39 -19.54
N ARG A 572 -17.63 19.46 -19.74
CA ARG A 572 -17.23 20.82 -19.34
C ARG A 572 -17.61 21.10 -17.89
N ASP A 573 -16.89 22.04 -17.29
CA ASP A 573 -17.24 22.57 -15.98
C ASP A 573 -18.65 23.19 -16.00
N GLY A 574 -19.40 23.02 -14.92
CA GLY A 574 -20.80 23.48 -14.80
C GLY A 574 -21.88 22.57 -15.40
N VAL A 575 -21.52 21.51 -16.15
CA VAL A 575 -22.50 20.47 -16.57
C VAL A 575 -22.78 19.53 -15.40
N SER A 576 -24.06 19.23 -15.14
CA SER A 576 -24.44 18.37 -14.02
C SER A 576 -24.05 16.90 -14.24
N GLU A 577 -23.82 16.14 -13.16
CA GLU A 577 -23.58 14.69 -13.25
C GLU A 577 -24.77 13.95 -13.86
N THR A 578 -25.99 14.44 -13.68
CA THR A 578 -27.19 13.86 -14.31
C THR A 578 -27.14 14.00 -15.84
N ASP A 579 -26.77 15.17 -16.35
CA ASP A 579 -26.65 15.40 -17.80
C ASP A 579 -25.48 14.62 -18.40
N ARG A 580 -24.36 14.55 -17.67
CA ARG A 580 -23.21 13.70 -18.03
C ARG A 580 -23.63 12.24 -18.16
N ALA A 581 -24.30 11.70 -17.14
CA ALA A 581 -24.78 10.32 -17.12
C ALA A 581 -25.76 10.03 -18.28
N ALA A 582 -26.69 10.95 -18.55
CA ALA A 582 -27.63 10.84 -19.68
C ALA A 582 -26.94 10.91 -21.06
N GLY A 583 -25.77 11.55 -21.12
CA GLY A 583 -24.96 11.66 -22.34
C GLY A 583 -24.10 10.45 -22.66
N VAL A 584 -23.93 9.50 -21.72
CA VAL A 584 -23.15 8.29 -21.94
C VAL A 584 -23.88 7.37 -22.91
N LYS A 585 -23.18 6.94 -23.96
CA LYS A 585 -23.67 6.01 -24.98
C LYS A 585 -22.85 4.73 -24.98
N THR A 586 -23.51 3.59 -25.05
CA THR A 586 -22.86 2.33 -25.42
C THR A 586 -22.59 2.33 -26.91
N VAL A 587 -21.34 2.13 -27.31
CA VAL A 587 -20.91 2.09 -28.72
C VAL A 587 -20.93 0.65 -29.23
N ALA A 588 -20.30 -0.27 -28.48
CA ALA A 588 -20.15 -1.66 -28.87
C ALA A 588 -19.97 -2.55 -27.63
N GLN A 589 -20.35 -3.83 -27.74
CA GLN A 589 -19.79 -4.87 -26.90
C GLN A 589 -18.45 -5.30 -27.48
N THR A 590 -17.44 -5.36 -26.64
CA THR A 590 -16.05 -5.61 -26.99
C THR A 590 -15.52 -6.80 -26.19
N HIS A 591 -14.27 -6.74 -25.78
CA HIS A 591 -13.57 -7.67 -24.91
C HIS A 591 -12.80 -6.85 -23.86
N VAL A 592 -12.13 -7.51 -22.92
CA VAL A 592 -11.10 -6.87 -22.08
C VAL A 592 -10.15 -6.11 -22.99
N ALA A 593 -9.94 -4.83 -22.70
CA ALA A 593 -9.11 -3.95 -23.49
C ALA A 593 -8.31 -3.05 -22.55
N ASP A 594 -7.06 -2.82 -22.89
CA ASP A 594 -6.19 -1.92 -22.15
C ASP A 594 -6.20 -0.55 -22.87
N GLY A 595 -5.30 -0.32 -23.83
CA GLY A 595 -5.32 0.91 -24.62
C GLY A 595 -6.38 1.00 -25.74
N LEU A 596 -6.72 2.27 -26.04
CA LEU A 596 -7.54 2.69 -27.18
C LEU A 596 -6.80 3.74 -28.02
N TRP A 597 -6.98 3.69 -29.34
CA TRP A 597 -6.36 4.65 -30.26
C TRP A 597 -7.27 5.04 -31.41
N MET A 598 -7.58 6.33 -31.50
CA MET A 598 -8.18 6.89 -32.72
C MET A 598 -7.06 7.22 -33.70
N SER A 599 -7.02 6.53 -34.84
CA SER A 599 -6.03 6.83 -35.87
C SER A 599 -6.36 8.12 -36.62
N LYS A 600 -5.36 8.68 -37.30
CA LYS A 600 -5.53 9.83 -38.21
C LYS A 600 -6.54 9.55 -39.32
N ALA A 601 -6.72 8.27 -39.69
CA ALA A 601 -7.71 7.83 -40.67
C ALA A 601 -9.14 7.68 -40.09
N GLY A 602 -9.35 7.95 -38.79
CA GLY A 602 -10.66 7.86 -38.14
C GLY A 602 -11.06 6.43 -37.76
N VAL A 603 -10.09 5.53 -37.58
CA VAL A 603 -10.33 4.14 -37.16
C VAL A 603 -9.94 4.01 -35.69
N LEU A 604 -10.89 3.56 -34.86
CA LEU A 604 -10.62 3.25 -33.46
C LEU A 604 -10.04 1.84 -33.33
N TYR A 605 -8.78 1.75 -32.92
CA TYR A 605 -8.09 0.51 -32.56
C TYR A 605 -8.21 0.25 -31.07
N ILE A 606 -8.33 -1.03 -30.73
CA ILE A 606 -8.59 -1.53 -29.37
C ILE A 606 -7.64 -2.70 -29.12
N SER A 607 -6.90 -2.69 -28.02
CA SER A 607 -6.06 -3.83 -27.66
C SER A 607 -6.90 -5.00 -27.14
N SER A 608 -6.43 -6.24 -27.39
CA SER A 608 -6.97 -7.46 -26.79
C SER A 608 -5.87 -8.19 -26.03
N PRO A 609 -5.74 -7.95 -24.70
CA PRO A 609 -4.86 -8.72 -23.84
C PRO A 609 -5.14 -10.22 -23.86
N THR A 610 -6.43 -10.60 -23.92
CA THR A 610 -6.87 -12.00 -23.96
C THR A 610 -6.30 -12.74 -25.18
N ASP A 611 -6.34 -12.10 -26.34
CA ASP A 611 -5.98 -12.74 -27.60
C ASP A 611 -4.52 -12.50 -28.00
N ASN A 612 -3.77 -11.66 -27.27
CA ASN A 612 -2.48 -11.11 -27.73
C ASN A 612 -2.64 -10.44 -29.10
N GLY A 613 -3.61 -9.53 -29.20
CA GLY A 613 -4.03 -8.98 -30.49
C GLY A 613 -4.56 -7.55 -30.42
N ILE A 614 -4.96 -7.07 -31.58
CA ILE A 614 -5.52 -5.74 -31.80
C ILE A 614 -6.76 -5.92 -32.65
N THR A 615 -7.85 -5.27 -32.24
CA THR A 615 -9.09 -5.17 -32.98
C THR A 615 -9.33 -3.72 -33.42
N ARG A 616 -10.31 -3.51 -34.30
CA ARG A 616 -10.81 -2.19 -34.68
C ARG A 616 -12.32 -2.14 -34.56
N LEU A 617 -12.86 -0.98 -34.23
CA LEU A 617 -14.30 -0.74 -34.26
C LEU A 617 -14.80 -0.65 -35.72
N VAL A 618 -15.89 -1.37 -36.02
CA VAL A 618 -16.62 -1.32 -37.29
C VAL A 618 -18.11 -1.20 -36.98
N GLY A 619 -18.66 0.01 -37.07
CA GLY A 619 -20.03 0.27 -36.66
C GLY A 619 -20.19 0.07 -35.14
N ASP A 620 -20.91 -0.99 -34.76
CA ASP A 620 -21.30 -1.35 -33.39
C ASP A 620 -20.61 -2.62 -32.85
N HIS A 621 -19.62 -3.14 -33.57
CA HIS A 621 -18.85 -4.33 -33.19
C HIS A 621 -17.36 -4.15 -33.52
N VAL A 622 -16.54 -5.10 -33.08
CA VAL A 622 -15.09 -5.08 -33.32
C VAL A 622 -14.66 -6.22 -34.24
N GLU A 623 -13.68 -5.95 -35.10
CA GLU A 623 -13.07 -6.93 -36.00
C GLU A 623 -11.57 -7.09 -35.69
N PRO A 624 -11.01 -8.31 -35.74
CA PRO A 624 -9.56 -8.51 -35.59
C PRO A 624 -8.76 -7.81 -36.69
N VAL A 625 -7.69 -7.12 -36.28
CA VAL A 625 -6.70 -6.51 -37.19
C VAL A 625 -5.44 -7.37 -37.25
N LEU A 626 -4.96 -7.81 -36.08
CA LEU A 626 -3.75 -8.60 -35.93
C LEU A 626 -3.82 -9.41 -34.64
N THR A 627 -3.31 -10.63 -34.69
CA THR A 627 -3.05 -11.47 -33.52
C THR A 627 -1.64 -12.03 -33.66
N ASP A 628 -0.82 -11.87 -32.63
CA ASP A 628 0.55 -12.36 -32.60
C ASP A 628 0.92 -12.70 -31.15
N PRO A 629 1.39 -13.93 -30.84
CA PRO A 629 1.75 -14.31 -29.48
C PRO A 629 2.78 -13.40 -28.80
N ARG A 630 3.55 -12.64 -29.59
CA ARG A 630 4.51 -11.64 -29.09
C ARG A 630 3.84 -10.39 -28.52
N LEU A 631 2.60 -10.08 -28.89
CA LEU A 631 1.81 -8.97 -28.31
C LEU A 631 1.26 -9.37 -26.93
N ARG A 632 2.15 -9.73 -26.01
CA ARG A 632 1.80 -10.10 -24.63
C ARG A 632 1.22 -8.87 -23.92
N TRP A 633 -0.10 -8.84 -23.79
CA TRP A 633 -0.85 -7.72 -23.21
C TRP A 633 -0.52 -6.39 -23.91
N PRO A 634 -1.08 -6.19 -25.11
CA PRO A 634 -0.88 -4.94 -25.82
C PRO A 634 -1.55 -3.81 -25.03
N ASP A 635 -0.79 -2.78 -24.69
CA ASP A 635 -1.20 -1.71 -23.78
C ASP A 635 -1.42 -0.43 -24.60
N THR A 636 -0.41 0.43 -24.70
CA THR A 636 -0.56 1.77 -25.26
C THR A 636 -0.22 1.81 -26.73
N PHE A 637 -0.94 2.65 -27.47
CA PHE A 637 -0.72 2.90 -28.89
C PHE A 637 -0.15 4.30 -29.16
N SER A 638 0.55 4.42 -30.28
CA SER A 638 0.87 5.72 -30.88
C SER A 638 1.00 5.60 -32.40
N GLU A 639 0.84 6.70 -33.15
CA GLU A 639 0.86 6.67 -34.61
C GLU A 639 1.90 7.62 -35.19
N GLY A 640 2.82 7.07 -35.98
CA GLY A 640 3.82 7.83 -36.71
C GLY A 640 3.23 8.71 -37.81
N ALA A 641 4.05 9.64 -38.34
CA ALA A 641 3.67 10.43 -39.51
C ALA A 641 3.48 9.57 -40.79
N ASP A 642 4.11 8.39 -40.83
CA ASP A 642 4.01 7.40 -41.90
C ASP A 642 2.76 6.50 -41.81
N GLY A 643 1.87 6.75 -40.84
CA GLY A 643 0.65 5.95 -40.59
C GLY A 643 0.93 4.61 -39.92
N ARG A 644 2.17 4.35 -39.49
CA ARG A 644 2.52 3.16 -38.72
C ARG A 644 2.02 3.31 -37.30
N ILE A 645 1.35 2.27 -36.81
CA ILE A 645 0.92 2.19 -35.41
C ILE A 645 1.97 1.44 -34.61
N TYR A 646 2.34 2.03 -33.48
CA TYR A 646 3.23 1.50 -32.47
C TYR A 646 2.40 1.01 -31.30
N VAL A 647 2.82 -0.09 -30.68
CA VAL A 647 2.13 -0.70 -29.54
C VAL A 647 3.14 -1.33 -28.59
N THR A 648 3.00 -1.05 -27.30
CA THR A 648 3.77 -1.72 -26.25
C THR A 648 3.16 -3.09 -25.94
N ALA A 649 4.01 -4.09 -25.72
CA ALA A 649 3.59 -5.32 -25.04
C ALA A 649 3.98 -5.16 -23.57
N SER A 650 3.03 -4.99 -22.66
CA SER A 650 3.32 -4.64 -21.26
C SER A 650 3.56 -5.85 -20.37
N HIS A 651 3.18 -7.06 -20.79
CA HIS A 651 3.39 -8.29 -20.01
C HIS A 651 2.78 -8.26 -18.60
N ILE A 652 1.68 -7.52 -18.37
CA ILE A 652 1.04 -7.43 -17.04
C ILE A 652 0.70 -8.81 -16.46
N GLN A 653 0.23 -9.74 -17.29
CA GLN A 653 -0.07 -11.13 -16.91
C GLN A 653 1.16 -11.95 -16.49
N ASP A 654 2.37 -11.49 -16.84
CA ASP A 654 3.63 -12.14 -16.50
C ASP A 654 4.26 -11.56 -15.22
N THR A 655 3.68 -10.52 -14.63
CA THR A 655 4.18 -9.89 -13.40
C THR A 655 4.12 -10.84 -12.21
N SER A 656 4.92 -10.52 -11.19
CA SER A 656 4.88 -11.20 -9.89
C SER A 656 3.51 -11.11 -9.20
N TRP A 657 2.62 -10.21 -9.63
CA TRP A 657 1.23 -10.16 -9.18
C TRP A 657 0.43 -11.41 -9.56
N PHE A 658 0.73 -12.06 -10.69
CA PHE A 658 0.00 -13.22 -11.20
C PHE A 658 0.85 -14.48 -11.32
N LYS A 659 2.17 -14.35 -11.48
CA LYS A 659 3.12 -15.47 -11.57
C LYS A 659 4.13 -15.40 -10.40
N PRO A 660 3.83 -16.04 -9.25
CA PRO A 660 4.78 -16.13 -8.14
C PRO A 660 6.12 -16.71 -8.59
N GLY A 661 7.20 -15.97 -8.38
CA GLY A 661 8.54 -16.34 -8.83
C GLY A 661 9.01 -15.64 -10.11
N ALA A 662 8.14 -14.88 -10.79
CA ALA A 662 8.59 -13.96 -11.83
C ALA A 662 9.53 -12.88 -11.24
N PRO A 663 10.56 -12.46 -11.97
CA PRO A 663 11.45 -11.39 -11.52
C PRO A 663 10.68 -10.08 -11.36
N ALA A 664 11.19 -9.19 -10.51
CA ALA A 664 10.63 -7.85 -10.31
C ALA A 664 10.63 -7.04 -11.62
N SER A 665 11.73 -7.09 -12.36
CA SER A 665 11.88 -6.46 -13.67
C SER A 665 11.49 -7.44 -14.77
N LEU A 666 10.54 -7.05 -15.61
CA LEU A 666 10.13 -7.80 -16.78
C LEU A 666 10.74 -7.18 -18.03
N ARG A 667 11.29 -8.03 -18.89
CA ARG A 667 11.70 -7.63 -20.23
C ARG A 667 10.47 -7.48 -21.11
N THR A 668 10.33 -6.34 -21.77
CA THR A 668 9.18 -6.05 -22.64
C THR A 668 9.61 -5.44 -23.96
N GLU A 669 8.70 -5.38 -24.92
CA GLU A 669 8.98 -4.93 -26.28
C GLU A 669 8.07 -3.79 -26.73
N LEU A 670 8.61 -2.99 -27.64
CA LEU A 670 7.83 -2.09 -28.48
C LEU A 670 7.70 -2.70 -29.86
N PHE A 671 6.48 -2.82 -30.36
CA PHE A 671 6.21 -3.27 -31.70
C PHE A 671 5.59 -2.17 -32.56
N SER A 672 5.57 -2.43 -33.87
CA SER A 672 4.82 -1.63 -34.83
C SER A 672 4.20 -2.50 -35.92
N PHE A 673 3.14 -1.99 -36.52
CA PHE A 673 2.52 -2.58 -37.70
C PHE A 673 1.94 -1.48 -38.59
N VAL A 674 1.75 -1.80 -39.87
CA VAL A 674 1.06 -0.90 -40.81
C VAL A 674 -0.40 -1.35 -40.88
N PRO A 675 -1.37 -0.51 -40.51
CA PRO A 675 -2.77 -0.93 -40.60
C PRO A 675 -3.14 -1.23 -42.05
N GLY A 676 -3.78 -2.38 -42.29
CA GLY A 676 -4.30 -2.70 -43.63
C GLY A 676 -5.38 -1.69 -44.05
N ALA A 677 -5.38 -1.27 -45.32
CA ALA A 677 -6.39 -0.35 -45.84
C ALA A 677 -7.80 -0.85 -45.49
N ALA A 678 -8.61 0.02 -44.88
CA ALA A 678 -10.03 -0.27 -44.67
C ALA A 678 -10.64 -0.53 -46.05
N LYS A 679 -11.19 -1.73 -46.27
CA LYS A 679 -11.98 -2.00 -47.47
C LYS A 679 -13.22 -1.12 -47.36
N GLY A 680 -13.27 -0.04 -48.16
CA GLY A 680 -14.46 0.79 -48.27
C GLY A 680 -15.67 -0.07 -48.60
N LYS A 681 -16.76 0.16 -47.88
CA LYS A 681 -18.11 -0.16 -48.36
C LYS A 681 -18.67 1.05 -49.06
#